data_AF-A0A1Z5JUX2-F1
#
_entry.id   AF-A0A1Z5JUX2-F1
#
_cell.length_a   1.000
_cell.length_b   1.000
_cell.length_c   1.000
_cell.angle_alpha   90.00
_cell.angle_beta   90.00
_cell.angle_gamma   90.00
#
_symmetry.space_group_name_H-M   'P 1'
#
loop_
_entity.id
_entity.type
_entity.pdbx_description
1 polymer ?
#
loop_
_entity_poly.entity_id
_entity_poly.type
_entity_poly.pdbx_seq_one_letter_code
_entity_poly.pdbx_strand_id
1 'polypeptide(L)'
;MPHNRGHNQGRRNRANRGRHNRQPISRTPPSSGGGQPLLQRIQSALPTFHSKTAPNDASLGSIGGGYYALYKEATLRFHNWMANRACRGMKMKAVNDYRRGVDHIVEHNVQVYLKEVENGELIVAPPDIMESLVSSIRLRERVAANLFGSITGGDQGHQYIIDVLHYCRSALRFGNRVAAVYNAKDDEEVRAEDAVGGRFNALALDDDSEDEMDWEEIDRDIKDGNLPKYVGVQVEEDIDINEVLLKGDDRFQAMALLYTMDDLMQAVQQHYQLLKDFMRNAGNHDSSSCVQLVMECAVVANAATECVNRAENEMAIDHPHLSSFYHVLALVILTEPLADLNKLIDKTRLKADPHMALQFLAEIVECSFHNRGHERIPPIVKRFVQKSGLDPRYVDETANGIHMLTSFETLLKLEERSNPQQTTIMAQAGVKAHTWLHQSEYIGGDCCILNTQKIVQMVMGLLQDNRKLVGRPGFWGPPFDENNRPACRIRGDLDEPFASSIIPEILEICRYAPFHCLPDRTHLITVLDLLQRHVKGDRTKPVPIALSFGLHSVLMSVFVLQGEGDLGRIAECSKQSYNQLFEQMQTALDRSKSPENSPVFYKNVQTFVNLAAFAKPVGIKTDDRQTVDPLAAERLAFWNPVIGGEYLLYATYICSIGLGSATVDSLGQLRFALHLYNGLRIHDPTIKVPLLESSDAVFWRTKAVWVGGKPEKGACCKVFWMSWGMSPSHAARVASENTDSNNVFSFNSRSSADVLRELDEIRPEEFSPSYRRLVQNDFRSEDLENHYTNQNADEATAEAKKRYGPLVDLLTRINIIRDAMDDDEDNVLPVNFTALGSILLEYVNALSDHMGWSEMIQDVVRDNPDIRFGRTMGGSDLRGFTASDLNLKHQGLAHIWGHLLSCIDKDSTGELLPVFNIDKVAAFTKLFFDKVENERYRFFVEVEQSPIAKKRNPLQGTYPLGRTGKTPQDPLRAYWSFGYSKRRTPVARLITPGRLTPLEGLPVYEGEKKLKRGPRGKYRHIASYTLEALLDLNWDGSLYVSTKGRHAAIGYHVPFIPGYDSDSADEYEPIDIKRGKQQGTVGISNAQVGLFMLVPGAEEEPQLVRLNKEKK
;
A
#
# COMPACT_ATOMS: atom_id res chain seq x y z
N MET A 1 37.90 -5.70 31.05
CA MET A 1 38.89 -4.64 31.39
C MET A 1 40.27 -5.09 30.89
N PRO A 2 41.20 -4.21 30.47
CA PRO A 2 41.08 -2.83 29.99
C PRO A 2 41.82 -2.53 28.65
N HIS A 3 41.46 -1.37 28.09
CA HIS A 3 42.08 -0.44 27.12
C HIS A 3 43.40 -0.76 26.38
N ASN A 4 43.47 -0.34 25.11
CA ASN A 4 44.63 0.39 24.61
C ASN A 4 44.32 1.42 23.51
N ARG A 5 44.87 2.63 23.71
CA ARG A 5 44.92 3.78 22.79
C ARG A 5 46.13 3.63 21.87
N GLY A 6 46.05 4.19 20.66
CA GLY A 6 47.21 4.38 19.78
C GLY A 6 46.98 5.50 18.77
N HIS A 7 47.44 6.71 19.10
CA HIS A 7 47.66 7.80 18.17
C HIS A 7 48.80 7.48 17.21
N ASN A 8 48.70 7.91 15.94
CA ASN A 8 49.87 8.39 15.22
C ASN A 8 49.51 9.47 14.19
N GLN A 9 50.20 10.60 14.34
CA GLN A 9 50.17 11.76 13.44
C GLN A 9 51.14 11.54 12.27
N GLY A 10 50.78 12.04 11.10
CA GLY A 10 51.67 12.11 9.93
C GLY A 10 51.24 13.21 8.96
N ARG A 11 51.65 14.46 9.25
CA ARG A 11 51.54 15.62 8.34
C ARG A 11 52.46 15.45 7.13
N ARG A 12 51.97 15.74 5.92
CA ARG A 12 52.74 16.40 4.85
C ARG A 12 51.82 17.24 3.95
N ASN A 13 52.34 18.41 3.59
CA ASN A 13 51.68 19.62 3.10
C ASN A 13 51.67 19.73 1.56
N ARG A 14 50.66 20.48 1.04
CA ARG A 14 50.65 21.39 -0.15
C ARG A 14 50.91 20.75 -1.54
N ALA A 15 50.34 21.17 -2.68
CA ALA A 15 49.95 22.52 -3.10
C ALA A 15 48.91 22.57 -4.29
N ASN A 16 48.11 23.64 -4.27
CA ASN A 16 47.63 24.52 -5.35
C ASN A 16 46.66 24.12 -6.49
N ARG A 17 45.61 24.96 -6.53
CA ARG A 17 44.54 25.20 -7.51
C ARG A 17 44.99 26.05 -8.72
N GLY A 18 44.27 25.89 -9.82
CA GLY A 18 44.11 26.81 -10.96
C GLY A 18 43.32 26.05 -12.05
N ARG A 19 42.24 26.52 -12.68
CA ARG A 19 41.86 27.85 -13.15
C ARG A 19 40.33 27.93 -13.31
N HIS A 20 39.79 29.11 -13.05
CA HIS A 20 38.48 29.56 -13.52
C HIS A 20 38.51 29.85 -15.03
N ASN A 21 37.42 29.51 -15.73
CA ASN A 21 37.00 30.21 -16.95
C ASN A 21 35.57 30.69 -16.76
N ARG A 22 35.41 32.03 -16.79
CA ARG A 22 34.16 32.76 -16.85
C ARG A 22 33.78 32.99 -18.32
N GLN A 23 32.46 33.01 -18.58
CA GLN A 23 31.68 33.94 -19.45
C GLN A 23 30.55 33.19 -20.19
N PRO A 24 29.49 33.87 -20.68
CA PRO A 24 28.75 34.98 -20.08
C PRO A 24 27.22 34.76 -20.13
N ILE A 25 26.50 35.47 -19.25
CA ILE A 25 25.05 35.53 -19.16
C ILE A 25 24.49 36.37 -20.33
N SER A 26 23.65 35.79 -21.18
CA SER A 26 22.82 36.52 -22.14
C SER A 26 21.44 36.79 -21.56
N ARG A 27 21.09 38.07 -21.44
CA ARG A 27 19.75 38.56 -21.10
C ARG A 27 18.81 38.41 -22.30
N THR A 28 17.64 37.81 -22.09
CA THR A 28 16.47 37.90 -22.97
C THR A 28 15.23 38.26 -22.14
N PRO A 29 14.29 39.05 -22.68
CA PRO A 29 13.20 39.68 -21.93
C PRO A 29 12.03 38.70 -21.69
N PRO A 30 11.18 38.95 -20.68
CA PRO A 30 10.07 38.04 -20.36
C PRO A 30 8.95 38.21 -21.39
N SER A 31 8.68 37.15 -22.16
CA SER A 31 7.45 37.03 -22.94
C SER A 31 6.32 36.53 -22.06
N SER A 32 5.28 37.34 -21.92
CA SER A 32 3.97 36.99 -21.39
C SER A 32 3.44 35.70 -22.04
N GLY A 33 3.30 34.64 -21.24
CA GLY A 33 2.69 33.36 -21.65
C GLY A 33 1.93 32.78 -20.46
N GLY A 34 0.61 32.71 -20.59
CA GLY A 34 -0.31 32.26 -19.54
C GLY A 34 0.06 30.88 -19.01
N GLY A 35 0.20 30.79 -17.69
CA GLY A 35 0.40 29.55 -16.97
C GLY A 35 -0.80 28.62 -17.17
N GLN A 36 -0.50 27.34 -17.40
CA GLN A 36 -1.49 26.28 -17.30
C GLN A 36 -2.02 26.21 -15.85
N PRO A 37 -3.28 25.78 -15.64
CA PRO A 37 -3.87 25.66 -14.31
C PRO A 37 -3.05 24.73 -13.40
N LEU A 38 -2.82 25.18 -12.15
CA LEU A 38 -2.06 24.51 -11.08
C LEU A 38 -2.41 23.02 -10.92
N LEU A 39 -3.69 22.66 -11.08
CA LEU A 39 -4.22 21.29 -11.02
C LEU A 39 -3.56 20.30 -12.01
N GLN A 40 -3.08 20.78 -13.16
CA GLN A 40 -2.40 19.93 -14.15
C GLN A 40 -0.91 19.71 -13.84
N ARG A 41 -0.28 20.56 -13.01
CA ARG A 41 1.07 20.35 -12.47
C ARG A 41 1.07 19.49 -11.21
N ILE A 42 -0.01 19.52 -10.43
CA ILE A 42 -0.17 18.75 -9.18
C ILE A 42 -0.35 17.24 -9.45
N GLN A 43 -0.85 16.83 -10.63
CA GLN A 43 -1.11 15.43 -10.96
C GLN A 43 0.12 14.62 -11.44
N SER A 44 1.31 15.21 -11.56
CA SER A 44 2.51 14.51 -12.11
C SER A 44 3.41 13.81 -11.08
N ALA A 45 3.03 13.77 -9.80
CA ALA A 45 3.77 13.06 -8.75
C ALA A 45 2.90 11.93 -8.15
N LEU A 46 3.00 10.73 -8.73
CA LEU A 46 2.39 9.50 -8.23
C LEU A 46 3.51 8.53 -7.81
N PRO A 47 3.25 7.55 -6.92
CA PRO A 47 4.16 6.44 -6.72
C PRO A 47 4.30 5.71 -8.06
N THR A 48 5.49 5.70 -8.64
CA THR A 48 5.81 4.79 -9.75
C THR A 48 6.44 3.55 -9.14
N PHE A 49 6.03 2.34 -9.54
CA PHE A 49 6.62 1.11 -9.01
C PHE A 49 8.16 1.10 -9.08
N HIS A 50 8.78 1.72 -10.12
CA HIS A 50 10.23 1.58 -10.34
C HIS A 50 10.98 2.82 -10.85
N SER A 51 10.44 4.05 -10.77
CA SER A 51 11.25 5.22 -11.18
C SER A 51 12.20 5.67 -10.07
N LYS A 52 13.50 5.37 -10.23
CA LYS A 52 14.60 5.87 -9.38
C LYS A 52 14.88 7.38 -9.58
N THR A 53 14.08 8.07 -10.40
CA THR A 53 14.20 9.50 -10.66
C THR A 53 13.25 10.27 -9.75
N ALA A 54 13.80 10.87 -8.69
CA ALA A 54 13.09 11.82 -7.85
C ALA A 54 12.58 13.01 -8.70
N PRO A 55 11.27 13.32 -8.70
CA PRO A 55 10.76 14.59 -9.19
C PRO A 55 10.75 15.61 -8.05
N ASN A 56 11.28 16.81 -8.31
CA ASN A 56 11.13 17.99 -7.46
C ASN A 56 9.72 18.57 -7.64
N ASP A 57 8.94 18.53 -6.56
CA ASP A 57 7.93 19.52 -6.10
C ASP A 57 6.98 18.79 -5.14
N ALA A 58 7.18 19.01 -3.84
CA ALA A 58 6.45 18.36 -2.77
C ALA A 58 5.29 19.24 -2.28
N SER A 59 4.07 18.89 -2.67
CA SER A 59 2.87 19.25 -1.92
C SER A 59 1.85 18.11 -1.99
N LEU A 60 2.04 17.09 -1.14
CA LEU A 60 1.02 16.08 -0.87
C LEU A 60 0.64 16.14 0.60
N GLY A 61 -0.57 16.63 0.86
CA GLY A 61 -1.21 16.60 2.17
C GLY A 61 -2.12 15.37 2.26
N SER A 62 -1.75 14.42 3.11
CA SER A 62 -2.58 13.30 3.54
C SER A 62 -1.92 12.70 4.78
N ILE A 63 -2.68 12.22 5.78
CA ILE A 63 -2.21 12.00 7.16
C ILE A 63 -2.51 10.57 7.67
N GLY A 64 -1.70 10.06 8.60
CA GLY A 64 -1.58 8.67 9.03
C GLY A 64 -0.87 8.64 10.37
N GLY A 65 -1.22 7.68 11.22
CA GLY A 65 -1.44 7.97 12.65
C GLY A 65 -2.52 9.02 12.71
N GLY A 66 -3.76 8.53 12.67
CA GLY A 66 -4.89 9.33 12.19
C GLY A 66 -4.88 10.75 12.75
N TYR A 67 -5.36 11.72 11.98
CA TYR A 67 -5.26 13.17 12.22
C TYR A 67 -5.27 13.63 13.71
N TYR A 68 -6.01 12.91 14.56
CA TYR A 68 -6.04 13.06 16.01
C TYR A 68 -4.71 12.81 16.75
N ALA A 69 -3.95 11.74 16.47
CA ALA A 69 -2.70 11.43 17.17
C ALA A 69 -1.65 12.54 16.99
N LEU A 70 -1.50 13.01 15.75
CA LEU A 70 -0.65 14.16 15.41
C LEU A 70 -1.09 15.44 16.09
N TYR A 71 -2.39 15.70 16.05
CA TYR A 71 -2.99 16.82 16.76
C TYR A 71 -2.68 16.79 18.26
N LYS A 72 -2.85 15.61 18.90
CA LYS A 72 -2.64 15.41 20.32
C LYS A 72 -1.19 15.62 20.68
N GLU A 73 -0.27 15.07 19.88
CA GLU A 73 1.16 15.24 20.07
C GLU A 73 1.60 16.69 19.92
N ALA A 74 1.19 17.37 18.84
CA ALA A 74 1.53 18.77 18.59
C ALA A 74 1.02 19.69 19.71
N THR A 75 -0.23 19.49 20.12
CA THR A 75 -0.86 20.28 21.20
C THR A 75 -0.21 19.99 22.55
N LEU A 76 0.14 18.72 22.83
CA LEU A 76 0.81 18.31 24.07
C LEU A 76 2.25 18.86 24.15
N ARG A 77 2.99 18.87 23.03
CA ARG A 77 4.32 19.47 22.95
C ARG A 77 4.27 20.96 23.27
N PHE A 78 3.36 21.70 22.62
CA PHE A 78 3.15 23.13 22.90
C PHE A 78 2.74 23.38 24.36
N HIS A 79 1.77 22.61 24.87
CA HIS A 79 1.31 22.70 26.25
C HIS A 79 2.45 22.47 27.25
N ASN A 80 3.22 21.39 27.07
CA ASN A 80 4.31 21.04 27.97
C ASN A 80 5.42 22.10 27.95
N TRP A 81 5.69 22.71 26.80
CA TRP A 81 6.63 23.83 26.72
C TRP A 81 6.10 25.06 27.48
N MET A 82 4.86 25.47 27.24
CA MET A 82 4.22 26.60 27.94
C MET A 82 4.21 26.39 29.45
N ALA A 83 3.73 25.23 29.92
CA ALA A 83 3.52 24.94 31.34
C ALA A 83 4.83 24.69 32.11
N ASN A 84 5.78 23.95 31.52
CA ASN A 84 6.96 23.47 32.24
C ASN A 84 8.24 24.27 31.95
N ARG A 85 8.30 24.97 30.82
CA ARG A 85 9.51 25.69 30.39
C ARG A 85 9.31 27.20 30.36
N ALA A 86 8.29 27.69 29.66
CA ALA A 86 8.12 29.13 29.42
C ALA A 86 7.53 29.86 30.64
N CYS A 87 6.42 29.36 31.20
CA CYS A 87 5.67 30.04 32.26
C CYS A 87 5.74 29.25 33.59
N ARG A 88 6.94 28.99 34.11
CA ARG A 88 7.17 28.21 35.33
C ARG A 88 6.50 28.88 36.55
N GLY A 89 5.31 28.42 36.91
CA GLY A 89 4.52 28.96 38.02
C GLY A 89 3.08 29.32 37.66
N MET A 90 2.76 29.43 36.38
CA MET A 90 1.38 29.57 35.92
C MET A 90 0.72 28.19 35.81
N LYS A 91 -0.47 28.05 36.39
CA LYS A 91 -1.27 26.83 36.21
C LYS A 91 -1.98 26.94 34.86
N MET A 92 -1.44 26.29 33.83
CA MET A 92 -2.05 26.22 32.50
C MET A 92 -3.25 25.26 32.50
N LYS A 93 -4.43 25.73 32.93
CA LYS A 93 -5.65 24.92 33.05
C LYS A 93 -6.71 25.30 32.03
N ALA A 94 -6.84 26.58 31.69
CA ALA A 94 -7.82 27.09 30.75
C ALA A 94 -7.15 27.65 29.49
N VAL A 95 -7.83 27.65 28.34
CA VAL A 95 -7.30 28.16 27.06
C VAL A 95 -6.82 29.60 27.19
N ASN A 96 -7.52 30.40 28.01
CA ASN A 96 -7.15 31.76 28.36
C ASN A 96 -5.77 31.85 29.09
N ASP A 97 -5.32 30.80 29.75
CA ASP A 97 -3.99 30.74 30.36
C ASP A 97 -2.88 30.75 29.32
N TYR A 98 -3.12 30.23 28.11
CA TYR A 98 -2.16 30.39 27.02
C TYR A 98 -2.01 31.84 26.63
N ARG A 99 -3.12 32.57 26.47
CA ARG A 99 -3.12 34.02 26.21
C ARG A 99 -2.33 34.76 27.29
N ARG A 100 -2.68 34.57 28.56
CA ARG A 100 -1.97 35.20 29.69
C ARG A 100 -0.49 34.80 29.75
N GLY A 101 -0.19 33.55 29.40
CA GLY A 101 1.17 33.03 29.36
C GLY A 101 2.01 33.72 28.28
N VAL A 102 1.50 33.86 27.06
CA VAL A 102 2.23 34.54 25.98
C VAL A 102 2.32 36.06 26.21
N ASP A 103 1.29 36.68 26.80
CA ASP A 103 1.34 38.08 27.23
C ASP A 103 2.50 38.28 28.22
N HIS A 104 2.59 37.40 29.23
CA HIS A 104 3.68 37.44 30.21
C HIS A 104 5.06 37.24 29.57
N ILE A 105 5.19 36.33 28.60
CA ILE A 105 6.44 36.11 27.85
C ILE A 105 6.85 37.37 27.10
N VAL A 106 5.91 37.99 26.38
CA VAL A 106 6.17 39.16 25.55
C VAL A 106 6.49 40.39 26.42
N GLU A 107 5.72 40.62 27.48
CA GLU A 107 5.99 41.67 28.48
C GLU A 107 7.38 41.50 29.12
N HIS A 108 7.70 40.30 29.60
CA HIS A 108 9.00 39.99 30.20
C HIS A 108 10.15 40.23 29.22
N ASN A 109 10.04 39.72 27.99
CA ASN A 109 11.09 39.89 26.99
C ASN A 109 11.30 41.38 26.62
N VAL A 110 10.23 42.17 26.51
CA VAL A 110 10.33 43.60 26.23
C VAL A 110 10.93 44.36 27.40
N GLN A 111 10.58 44.03 28.65
CA GLN A 111 11.19 44.63 29.84
C GLN A 111 12.69 44.34 29.93
N VAL A 112 13.10 43.10 29.63
CA VAL A 112 14.52 42.73 29.52
C VAL A 112 15.20 43.53 28.41
N TYR A 113 14.56 43.66 27.25
CA TYR A 113 15.08 44.42 26.10
C TYR A 113 15.25 45.93 26.40
N LEU A 114 14.33 46.52 27.15
CA LEU A 114 14.36 47.91 27.61
C LEU A 114 15.28 48.12 28.83
N LYS A 115 15.93 47.04 29.33
CA LYS A 115 16.79 47.03 30.53
C LYS A 115 16.07 47.41 31.82
N GLU A 116 14.76 47.17 31.89
CA GLU A 116 13.95 47.39 33.09
C GLU A 116 14.11 46.25 34.12
N VAL A 117 14.64 45.10 33.69
CA VAL A 117 14.94 43.92 34.52
C VAL A 117 16.43 43.60 34.41
N GLU A 118 17.19 43.81 35.49
CA GLU A 118 18.62 43.46 35.54
C GLU A 118 18.80 41.93 35.54
N ASN A 119 19.61 41.41 34.61
CA ASN A 119 19.96 39.99 34.45
C ASN A 119 18.80 39.02 34.14
N GLY A 120 17.72 39.48 33.51
CA GLY A 120 16.64 38.59 33.06
C GLY A 120 17.04 37.75 31.85
N GLU A 121 16.86 36.42 31.93
CA GLU A 121 16.97 35.54 30.75
C GLU A 121 15.73 35.73 29.85
N LEU A 122 15.95 35.83 28.53
CA LEU A 122 14.88 35.92 27.54
C LEU A 122 14.21 34.56 27.34
N ILE A 123 12.89 34.56 27.22
CA ILE A 123 12.10 33.35 26.97
C ILE A 123 11.84 33.25 25.45
N VAL A 124 12.46 32.26 24.80
CA VAL A 124 12.36 32.07 23.34
C VAL A 124 11.63 30.76 23.05
N ALA A 125 10.60 30.81 22.21
CA ALA A 125 9.91 29.64 21.69
C ALA A 125 10.80 28.90 20.67
N PRO A 126 11.18 27.65 20.93
CA PRO A 126 11.95 26.85 19.99
C PRO A 126 11.22 26.64 18.65
N PRO A 127 11.94 26.49 17.52
CA PRO A 127 11.32 26.28 16.20
C PRO A 127 10.34 25.09 16.15
N ASP A 128 10.67 23.98 16.81
CA ASP A 128 9.83 22.78 16.88
C ASP A 128 8.50 23.02 17.63
N ILE A 129 8.49 23.95 18.59
CA ILE A 129 7.28 24.34 19.32
C ILE A 129 6.41 25.26 18.47
N MET A 130 7.02 26.20 17.72
CA MET A 130 6.30 27.06 16.78
C MET A 130 5.63 26.25 15.67
N GLU A 131 6.33 25.25 15.13
CA GLU A 131 5.81 24.33 14.12
C GLU A 131 4.66 23.45 14.67
N SER A 132 4.79 22.97 15.90
CA SER A 132 3.73 22.23 16.60
C SER A 132 2.47 23.09 16.77
N LEU A 133 2.64 24.38 17.08
CA LEU A 133 1.53 25.33 17.20
C LEU A 133 0.84 25.57 15.85
N VAL A 134 1.61 25.79 14.78
CA VAL A 134 1.07 25.95 13.41
C VAL A 134 0.28 24.72 12.97
N SER A 135 0.84 23.52 13.19
CA SER A 135 0.17 22.26 12.86
C SER A 135 -1.14 22.10 13.63
N SER A 136 -1.17 22.46 14.92
CA SER A 136 -2.39 22.44 15.74
C SER A 136 -3.46 23.40 15.20
N ILE A 137 -3.07 24.62 14.79
CA ILE A 137 -3.98 25.62 14.20
C ILE A 137 -4.56 25.12 12.88
N ARG A 138 -3.70 24.74 11.92
CA ARG A 138 -4.11 24.34 10.57
C ARG A 138 -5.08 23.15 10.59
N LEU A 139 -4.84 22.18 11.48
CA LEU A 139 -5.72 21.03 11.64
C LEU A 139 -7.12 21.44 12.15
N ARG A 140 -7.18 22.38 13.10
CA ARG A 140 -8.46 22.91 13.61
C ARG A 140 -9.20 23.72 12.56
N GLU A 141 -8.50 24.57 11.81
CA GLU A 141 -9.09 25.34 10.73
C GLU A 141 -9.64 24.45 9.62
N ARG A 142 -8.91 23.40 9.22
CA ARG A 142 -9.39 22.43 8.23
C ARG A 142 -10.66 21.73 8.70
N VAL A 143 -10.69 21.31 9.97
CA VAL A 143 -11.89 20.70 10.55
C VAL A 143 -13.03 21.71 10.64
N ALA A 144 -12.75 22.95 11.04
CA ALA A 144 -13.77 23.98 11.19
C ALA A 144 -14.37 24.41 9.83
N ALA A 145 -13.54 24.57 8.79
CA ALA A 145 -13.96 24.88 7.44
C ALA A 145 -14.93 23.83 6.89
N ASN A 146 -14.62 22.55 7.11
CA ASN A 146 -15.46 21.45 6.64
C ASN A 146 -16.74 21.26 7.47
N LEU A 147 -16.67 21.46 8.80
CA LEU A 147 -17.81 21.28 9.70
C LEU A 147 -18.82 22.43 9.67
N PHE A 148 -18.35 23.67 9.49
CA PHE A 148 -19.17 24.87 9.64
C PHE A 148 -19.29 25.68 8.35
N GLY A 149 -18.65 25.24 7.25
CA GLY A 149 -18.63 25.97 5.97
C GLY A 149 -18.00 27.37 6.08
N SER A 150 -17.24 27.61 7.14
CA SER A 150 -16.72 28.91 7.53
C SER A 150 -15.21 28.82 7.72
N ILE A 151 -14.47 29.66 6.99
CA ILE A 151 -13.02 29.85 7.16
C ILE A 151 -12.74 30.56 8.50
N THR A 152 -13.71 31.34 9.02
CA THR A 152 -13.60 32.06 10.30
C THR A 152 -14.06 31.21 11.49
N GLY A 153 -13.84 29.90 11.39
CA GLY A 153 -14.10 28.83 12.36
C GLY A 153 -15.51 28.68 12.92
N GLY A 154 -15.64 27.70 13.82
CA GLY A 154 -16.89 27.00 14.14
C GLY A 154 -17.84 27.71 15.11
N ASP A 155 -18.36 26.97 16.09
CA ASP A 155 -19.05 27.61 17.21
C ASP A 155 -18.11 28.61 17.94
N GLN A 156 -18.69 29.52 18.73
CA GLN A 156 -17.92 30.59 19.39
C GLN A 156 -16.77 30.06 20.27
N GLY A 157 -16.91 28.85 20.83
CA GLY A 157 -15.86 28.22 21.63
C GLY A 157 -14.71 27.70 20.77
N HIS A 158 -15.03 27.03 19.66
CA HIS A 158 -14.02 26.56 18.72
C HIS A 158 -13.29 27.71 18.04
N GLN A 159 -14.01 28.77 17.67
CA GLN A 159 -13.41 29.98 17.12
C GLN A 159 -12.50 30.66 18.13
N TYR A 160 -12.92 30.76 19.39
CA TYR A 160 -12.08 31.29 20.46
C TYR A 160 -10.76 30.51 20.61
N ILE A 161 -10.82 29.19 20.54
CA ILE A 161 -9.61 28.36 20.62
C ILE A 161 -8.67 28.66 19.45
N ILE A 162 -9.18 28.71 18.22
CA ILE A 162 -8.38 29.02 17.03
C ILE A 162 -7.77 30.42 17.16
N ASP A 163 -8.56 31.42 17.54
CA ASP A 163 -8.11 32.81 17.74
C ASP A 163 -7.00 32.90 18.81
N VAL A 164 -7.17 32.21 19.95
CA VAL A 164 -6.16 32.20 21.01
C VAL A 164 -4.87 31.55 20.54
N LEU A 165 -4.94 30.45 19.78
CA LEU A 165 -3.74 29.80 19.25
C LEU A 165 -3.04 30.65 18.20
N HIS A 166 -3.78 31.33 17.31
CA HIS A 166 -3.25 32.33 16.37
C HIS A 166 -2.57 33.49 17.08
N TYR A 167 -3.19 33.97 18.16
CA TYR A 167 -2.60 35.00 18.99
C TYR A 167 -1.30 34.51 19.64
N CYS A 168 -1.29 33.29 20.21
CA CYS A 168 -0.07 32.68 20.73
C CYS A 168 1.03 32.61 19.66
N ARG A 169 0.70 32.22 18.42
CA ARG A 169 1.67 32.16 17.31
C ARG A 169 2.26 33.55 17.05
N SER A 170 1.40 34.56 16.96
CA SER A 170 1.81 35.95 16.66
C SER A 170 2.63 36.58 17.80
N ALA A 171 2.17 36.42 19.05
CA ALA A 171 2.85 36.91 20.24
C ALA A 171 4.22 36.23 20.45
N LEU A 172 4.32 34.91 20.24
CA LEU A 172 5.59 34.20 20.35
C LEU A 172 6.56 34.57 19.21
N ARG A 173 6.07 34.81 17.99
CA ARG A 173 6.91 35.37 16.90
C ARG A 173 7.48 36.73 17.30
N PHE A 174 6.65 37.61 17.85
CA PHE A 174 7.09 38.91 18.39
C PHE A 174 8.12 38.74 19.51
N GLY A 175 7.86 37.87 20.50
CA GLY A 175 8.79 37.59 21.61
C GLY A 175 10.13 37.03 21.14
N ASN A 176 10.13 36.13 20.16
CA ASN A 176 11.35 35.61 19.53
C ASN A 176 12.11 36.71 18.76
N ARG A 177 11.39 37.64 18.11
CA ARG A 177 11.99 38.79 17.42
C ARG A 177 12.65 39.76 18.40
N VAL A 178 12.01 40.06 19.53
CA VAL A 178 12.61 40.87 20.62
C VAL A 178 13.93 40.27 21.07
N ALA A 179 13.96 38.95 21.29
CA ALA A 179 15.18 38.25 21.69
C ALA A 179 16.28 38.32 20.62
N ALA A 180 15.93 38.17 19.35
CA ALA A 180 16.88 38.30 18.24
C ALA A 180 17.48 39.72 18.13
N VAL A 181 16.66 40.76 18.32
CA VAL A 181 17.11 42.17 18.30
C VAL A 181 17.95 42.49 19.53
N TYR A 182 17.62 41.95 20.70
CA TYR A 182 18.41 42.10 21.93
C TYR A 182 19.82 41.52 21.77
N ASN A 183 19.92 40.27 21.33
CA ASN A 183 21.22 39.60 21.14
C ASN A 183 22.08 40.29 20.08
N ALA A 184 21.46 40.87 19.05
CA ALA A 184 22.18 41.64 18.03
C ALA A 184 22.76 42.98 18.54
N LYS A 185 22.36 43.48 19.72
CA LYS A 185 22.90 44.72 20.31
C LYS A 185 24.19 44.51 21.10
N ASP A 186 24.44 43.30 21.63
CA ASP A 186 25.60 43.00 22.47
C ASP A 186 26.81 42.47 21.66
N ASP A 187 26.59 41.99 20.43
CA ASP A 187 27.63 41.45 19.53
C ASP A 187 28.10 42.45 18.45
N GLU A 188 28.61 43.64 18.84
CA GLU A 188 29.24 44.56 17.87
C GLU A 188 30.55 44.01 17.23
N GLU A 189 31.10 42.89 17.71
CA GLU A 189 32.35 42.29 17.19
C GLU A 189 32.23 40.94 16.45
N VAL A 190 31.06 40.29 16.41
CA VAL A 190 30.89 39.04 15.65
C VAL A 190 30.02 39.26 14.42
N ARG A 191 30.70 39.21 13.26
CA ARG A 191 30.20 39.45 11.90
C ARG A 191 28.81 38.89 11.60
N ALA A 192 28.04 39.74 10.91
CA ALA A 192 27.00 39.59 9.87
C ALA A 192 26.66 38.22 9.20
N GLU A 193 27.27 37.09 9.55
CA GLU A 193 26.88 35.77 9.03
C GLU A 193 25.78 35.12 9.90
N ASP A 194 25.72 35.38 11.22
CA ASP A 194 24.68 34.82 12.12
C ASP A 194 23.40 35.68 12.23
N ALA A 195 23.49 37.00 12.02
CA ALA A 195 22.31 37.87 11.94
C ALA A 195 21.44 37.56 10.70
N VAL A 196 22.06 36.95 9.68
CA VAL A 196 21.38 36.41 8.49
C VAL A 196 20.80 35.02 8.79
N GLY A 197 21.48 34.19 9.58
CA GLY A 197 20.97 32.88 10.03
C GLY A 197 19.64 32.95 10.81
N GLY A 198 19.44 33.99 11.62
CA GLY A 198 18.16 34.24 12.31
C GLY A 198 17.04 34.75 11.38
N ARG A 199 17.38 35.48 10.30
CA ARG A 199 16.43 35.89 9.26
C ARG A 199 16.03 34.71 8.37
N PHE A 200 16.97 33.85 7.99
CA PHE A 200 16.68 32.70 7.12
C PHE A 200 15.99 31.54 7.87
N ASN A 201 16.34 31.24 9.13
CA ASN A 201 15.60 30.23 9.93
C ASN A 201 14.16 30.66 10.28
N ALA A 202 13.87 31.97 10.31
CA ALA A 202 12.51 32.48 10.48
C ALA A 202 11.72 32.55 9.16
N LEU A 203 12.41 32.60 8.02
CA LEU A 203 11.83 32.62 6.67
C LEU A 203 11.63 31.23 6.06
N ALA A 204 12.39 30.22 6.50
CA ALA A 204 12.28 28.86 5.98
C ALA A 204 11.07 28.06 6.51
N LEU A 205 10.17 28.69 7.29
CA LEU A 205 9.12 27.99 8.05
C LEU A 205 7.67 28.22 7.58
N ASP A 206 7.38 28.92 6.47
CA ASP A 206 6.06 28.92 5.81
C ASP A 206 6.05 29.86 4.57
N ASP A 207 6.03 29.32 3.34
CA ASP A 207 5.79 30.09 2.09
C ASP A 207 4.27 30.08 1.70
N ASP A 208 3.41 29.48 2.53
CA ASP A 208 2.00 29.17 2.22
C ASP A 208 0.95 29.91 3.08
N SER A 209 1.33 30.80 4.01
CA SER A 209 0.35 31.64 4.73
C SER A 209 0.35 33.06 4.18
N GLU A 210 -0.80 33.52 3.67
CA GLU A 210 -1.07 34.84 3.08
C GLU A 210 -0.79 36.06 3.99
N ASP A 211 -0.32 35.85 5.23
CA ASP A 211 0.08 36.92 6.13
C ASP A 211 1.57 37.26 5.92
N GLU A 212 1.88 38.08 4.89
CA GLU A 212 3.16 38.77 4.78
C GLU A 212 3.33 39.68 6.02
N MET A 213 3.94 39.11 7.06
CA MET A 213 4.18 39.81 8.32
C MET A 213 5.20 40.93 8.09
N ASP A 214 4.77 42.18 8.30
CA ASP A 214 5.65 43.34 8.17
C ASP A 214 6.66 43.38 9.33
N TRP A 215 7.83 42.79 9.10
CA TRP A 215 8.93 42.81 10.06
C TRP A 215 9.38 44.24 10.44
N GLU A 216 9.17 45.22 9.55
CA GLU A 216 9.48 46.63 9.86
C GLU A 216 8.47 47.20 10.86
N GLU A 217 7.19 46.81 10.76
CA GLU A 217 6.16 47.12 11.75
C GLU A 217 6.49 46.53 13.12
N ILE A 218 6.83 45.24 13.18
CA ILE A 218 7.23 44.58 14.43
C ILE A 218 8.46 45.27 15.04
N ASP A 219 9.49 45.57 14.23
CA ASP A 219 10.69 46.24 14.73
C ASP A 219 10.41 47.66 15.24
N ARG A 220 9.41 48.36 14.66
CA ARG A 220 8.92 49.66 15.18
C ARG A 220 8.20 49.45 16.51
N ASP A 221 7.28 48.50 16.58
CA ASP A 221 6.52 48.20 17.80
C ASP A 221 7.42 47.80 18.97
N ILE A 222 8.47 47.02 18.72
CA ILE A 222 9.49 46.69 19.72
C ILE A 222 10.21 47.94 20.24
N LYS A 223 10.52 48.91 19.38
CA LYS A 223 11.16 50.17 19.77
C LYS A 223 10.22 51.10 20.54
N ASP A 224 8.96 51.12 20.13
CA ASP A 224 7.93 51.98 20.70
C ASP A 224 7.30 51.36 21.97
N GLY A 225 7.63 50.10 22.29
CA GLY A 225 7.09 49.36 23.43
C GLY A 225 5.64 48.92 23.22
N ASN A 226 5.17 48.89 21.97
CA ASN A 226 3.83 48.43 21.63
C ASN A 226 3.80 46.90 21.67
N LEU A 227 3.01 46.35 22.59
CA LEU A 227 2.82 44.91 22.71
C LEU A 227 1.66 44.44 21.81
N PRO A 228 1.76 43.25 21.19
CA PRO A 228 0.64 42.65 20.49
C PRO A 228 -0.54 42.49 21.45
N LYS A 229 -1.76 42.66 20.93
CA LYS A 229 -3.00 42.53 21.72
C LYS A 229 -3.91 41.50 21.09
N TYR A 230 -4.58 40.74 21.93
CA TYR A 230 -5.60 39.80 21.49
C TYR A 230 -6.85 40.55 20.97
N VAL A 231 -7.22 40.31 19.72
CA VAL A 231 -8.39 40.95 19.06
C VAL A 231 -9.49 39.93 18.73
N GLY A 232 -9.33 38.65 19.11
CA GLY A 232 -10.26 37.58 18.79
C GLY A 232 -11.56 37.57 19.63
N VAL A 233 -12.39 36.56 19.38
CA VAL A 233 -13.67 36.33 20.08
C VAL A 233 -13.43 36.21 21.60
N GLN A 234 -14.40 36.59 22.43
CA GLN A 234 -14.35 36.34 23.88
C GLN A 234 -15.46 35.37 24.27
N VAL A 235 -15.19 34.49 25.24
CA VAL A 235 -16.15 33.52 25.77
C VAL A 235 -16.38 33.82 27.25
N GLU A 236 -17.62 33.61 27.71
CA GLU A 236 -18.01 33.87 29.10
C GLU A 236 -17.49 32.80 30.08
N GLU A 237 -17.28 31.57 29.60
CA GLU A 237 -16.79 30.44 30.41
C GLU A 237 -15.35 30.07 30.02
N ASP A 238 -14.51 29.81 31.03
CA ASP A 238 -13.13 29.35 30.83
C ASP A 238 -13.13 27.92 30.25
N ILE A 239 -12.63 27.77 29.03
CA ILE A 239 -12.49 26.47 28.36
C ILE A 239 -11.28 25.72 28.93
N ASP A 240 -11.44 24.51 29.47
CA ASP A 240 -10.34 23.70 30.02
C ASP A 240 -9.43 23.12 28.91
N ILE A 241 -8.11 23.30 29.07
CA ILE A 241 -7.07 22.83 28.13
C ILE A 241 -7.03 21.30 28.06
N ASN A 242 -7.07 20.62 29.22
CA ASN A 242 -6.97 19.17 29.25
C ASN A 242 -8.21 18.53 28.61
N GLU A 243 -9.38 19.11 28.86
CA GLU A 243 -10.64 18.62 28.34
C GLU A 243 -10.77 18.88 26.83
N VAL A 244 -10.52 20.10 26.35
CA VAL A 244 -10.84 20.47 24.96
C VAL A 244 -9.63 20.39 24.03
N LEU A 245 -8.42 20.68 24.52
CA LEU A 245 -7.22 20.69 23.67
C LEU A 245 -6.44 19.37 23.74
N LEU A 246 -6.27 18.76 24.91
CA LEU A 246 -5.41 17.57 25.05
C LEU A 246 -6.17 16.25 24.90
N LYS A 247 -7.42 16.17 25.38
CA LYS A 247 -8.31 15.03 25.07
C LYS A 247 -8.97 15.19 23.71
N GLY A 248 -9.10 16.42 23.20
CA GLY A 248 -9.77 16.71 21.93
C GLY A 248 -11.28 16.56 22.02
N ASP A 249 -12.00 17.37 21.24
CA ASP A 249 -13.44 17.25 21.06
C ASP A 249 -13.80 15.90 20.41
N ASP A 250 -14.76 15.17 20.98
CA ASP A 250 -15.30 13.90 20.49
C ASP A 250 -15.57 13.98 18.98
N ARG A 251 -16.16 15.09 18.53
CA ARG A 251 -16.53 15.29 17.12
C ARG A 251 -15.32 15.50 16.23
N PHE A 252 -14.32 16.25 16.72
CA PHE A 252 -13.04 16.40 16.03
C PHE A 252 -12.36 15.04 15.82
N GLN A 253 -12.38 14.16 16.83
CA GLN A 253 -11.78 12.82 16.70
C GLN A 253 -12.50 11.93 15.71
N ALA A 254 -13.84 11.94 15.77
CA ALA A 254 -14.67 11.21 14.83
C ALA A 254 -14.39 11.65 13.37
N MET A 255 -14.25 12.96 13.14
CA MET A 255 -13.84 13.51 11.82
C MET A 255 -12.42 13.11 11.43
N ALA A 256 -11.48 13.20 12.36
CA ALA A 256 -10.09 12.81 12.14
C ALA A 256 -9.99 11.34 11.70
N LEU A 257 -10.78 10.44 12.31
CA LEU A 257 -10.87 9.05 11.89
C LEU A 257 -11.40 8.91 10.46
N LEU A 258 -12.48 9.60 10.10
CA LEU A 258 -13.05 9.56 8.74
C LEU A 258 -12.06 10.04 7.67
N TYR A 259 -11.34 11.13 7.92
CA TYR A 259 -10.31 11.60 6.98
C TYR A 259 -9.13 10.64 6.89
N THR A 260 -8.74 10.03 8.00
CA THR A 260 -7.69 9.00 8.00
C THR A 260 -8.12 7.81 7.13
N MET A 261 -9.37 7.38 7.24
CA MET A 261 -9.91 6.30 6.40
C MET A 261 -9.90 6.69 4.93
N ASP A 262 -10.36 7.89 4.57
CA ASP A 262 -10.40 8.34 3.17
C ASP A 262 -9.00 8.38 2.53
N ASP A 263 -8.05 8.99 3.25
CA ASP A 263 -6.63 9.09 2.88
C ASP A 263 -5.97 7.71 2.68
N LEU A 264 -6.21 6.79 3.60
CA LEU A 264 -5.69 5.43 3.50
C LEU A 264 -6.34 4.65 2.36
N MET A 265 -7.63 4.84 2.10
CA MET A 265 -8.32 4.21 0.99
C MET A 265 -7.85 4.77 -0.36
N GLN A 266 -7.49 6.06 -0.42
CA GLN A 266 -6.81 6.64 -1.57
C GLN A 266 -5.49 5.92 -1.86
N ALA A 267 -4.66 5.71 -0.84
CA ALA A 267 -3.39 4.99 -1.00
C ALA A 267 -3.62 3.56 -1.52
N VAL A 268 -4.63 2.85 -0.98
CA VAL A 268 -5.03 1.52 -1.47
C VAL A 268 -5.46 1.57 -2.94
N GLN A 269 -6.33 2.51 -3.31
CA GLN A 269 -6.81 2.69 -4.68
C GLN A 269 -5.65 2.95 -5.65
N GLN A 270 -4.70 3.81 -5.28
CA GLN A 270 -3.56 4.18 -6.11
C GLN A 270 -2.66 2.98 -6.40
N HIS A 271 -2.33 2.15 -5.40
CA HIS A 271 -1.49 0.96 -5.61
C HIS A 271 -2.17 -0.06 -6.53
N TYR A 272 -3.48 -0.29 -6.37
CA TYR A 272 -4.22 -1.14 -7.30
C TYR A 272 -4.32 -0.53 -8.71
N GLN A 273 -4.33 0.79 -8.83
CA GLN A 273 -4.30 1.47 -10.13
C GLN A 273 -2.94 1.25 -10.81
N LEU A 274 -1.84 1.30 -10.06
CA LEU A 274 -0.52 0.96 -10.59
C LEU A 274 -0.48 -0.49 -11.07
N LEU A 275 -1.00 -1.44 -10.29
CA LEU A 275 -1.09 -2.85 -10.72
C LEU A 275 -1.94 -2.98 -11.99
N LYS A 276 -3.03 -2.22 -12.12
CA LYS A 276 -3.81 -2.16 -13.36
C LYS A 276 -2.98 -1.66 -14.55
N ASP A 277 -2.19 -0.61 -14.33
CA ASP A 277 -1.36 -0.03 -15.37
C ASP A 277 -0.23 -0.99 -15.78
N PHE A 278 0.32 -1.76 -14.84
CA PHE A 278 1.23 -2.87 -15.12
C PHE A 278 0.58 -3.93 -16.00
N MET A 279 -0.64 -4.39 -15.66
CA MET A 279 -1.38 -5.39 -16.44
C MET A 279 -1.65 -4.94 -17.88
N ARG A 280 -1.76 -3.63 -18.11
CA ARG A 280 -2.00 -3.02 -19.43
C ARG A 280 -0.72 -2.75 -20.21
N ASN A 281 0.39 -2.50 -19.53
CA ASN A 281 1.67 -2.10 -20.10
C ASN A 281 2.79 -3.13 -19.88
N ALA A 282 2.46 -4.41 -19.66
CA ALA A 282 3.39 -5.49 -19.32
C ALA A 282 4.63 -5.65 -20.25
N GLY A 283 4.64 -5.03 -21.44
CA GLY A 283 5.81 -4.98 -22.32
C GLY A 283 6.86 -3.90 -22.01
N ASN A 284 6.61 -2.98 -21.05
CA ASN A 284 7.49 -1.86 -20.71
C ASN A 284 8.01 -1.89 -19.26
N HIS A 285 7.63 -2.89 -18.45
CA HIS A 285 8.07 -3.02 -17.07
C HIS A 285 9.15 -4.11 -17.00
N ASP A 286 10.39 -3.69 -16.93
CA ASP A 286 11.57 -4.57 -16.89
C ASP A 286 11.86 -5.00 -15.45
N SER A 287 11.12 -5.99 -14.90
CA SER A 287 11.61 -7.03 -13.95
C SER A 287 10.49 -7.65 -13.10
N SER A 288 9.44 -6.90 -12.75
CA SER A 288 8.55 -7.34 -11.67
C SER A 288 7.45 -8.33 -12.05
N SER A 289 7.33 -9.36 -11.21
CA SER A 289 6.29 -10.37 -11.30
C SER A 289 4.93 -9.80 -10.91
N CYS A 290 3.87 -10.20 -11.63
CA CYS A 290 2.50 -9.84 -11.26
C CYS A 290 2.16 -10.30 -9.83
N VAL A 291 2.69 -11.45 -9.41
CA VAL A 291 2.44 -12.04 -8.08
C VAL A 291 3.03 -11.16 -6.98
N GLN A 292 4.24 -10.64 -7.19
CA GLN A 292 4.88 -9.72 -6.27
C GLN A 292 4.07 -8.44 -6.12
N LEU A 293 3.64 -7.82 -7.24
CA LEU A 293 2.86 -6.59 -7.18
C LEU A 293 1.49 -6.78 -6.50
N VAL A 294 0.89 -7.97 -6.62
CA VAL A 294 -0.32 -8.34 -5.86
C VAL A 294 -0.02 -8.42 -4.36
N MET A 295 1.10 -9.03 -3.97
CA MET A 295 1.56 -9.07 -2.58
C MET A 295 1.83 -7.66 -2.02
N GLU A 296 2.49 -6.79 -2.78
CA GLU A 296 2.72 -5.39 -2.40
C GLU A 296 1.42 -4.63 -2.16
N CYS A 297 0.44 -4.77 -3.06
CA CYS A 297 -0.87 -4.14 -2.88
C CYS A 297 -1.58 -4.67 -1.63
N ALA A 298 -1.45 -5.97 -1.32
CA ALA A 298 -2.00 -6.54 -0.10
C ALA A 298 -1.28 -6.04 1.16
N VAL A 299 0.04 -5.81 1.12
CA VAL A 299 0.77 -5.15 2.22
C VAL A 299 0.20 -3.76 2.49
N VAL A 300 -0.06 -2.97 1.44
CA VAL A 300 -0.69 -1.63 1.59
C VAL A 300 -2.07 -1.72 2.21
N ALA A 301 -2.93 -2.61 1.71
CA ALA A 301 -4.27 -2.81 2.25
C ALA A 301 -4.25 -3.28 3.72
N ASN A 302 -3.35 -4.19 4.08
CA ASN A 302 -3.18 -4.68 5.45
C ASN A 302 -2.68 -3.57 6.38
N ALA A 303 -1.65 -2.84 5.97
CA ALA A 303 -1.08 -1.74 6.75
C ALA A 303 -2.08 -0.59 6.95
N ALA A 304 -2.86 -0.25 5.92
CA ALA A 304 -3.95 0.71 6.00
C ALA A 304 -5.05 0.23 6.96
N THR A 305 -5.47 -1.04 6.85
CA THR A 305 -6.48 -1.63 7.74
C THR A 305 -6.01 -1.67 9.19
N GLU A 306 -4.74 -2.00 9.44
CA GLU A 306 -4.15 -1.97 10.78
C GLU A 306 -4.08 -0.53 11.33
N CYS A 307 -3.77 0.46 10.49
CA CYS A 307 -3.77 1.86 10.90
C CYS A 307 -5.16 2.33 11.31
N VAL A 308 -6.21 1.96 10.56
CA VAL A 308 -7.60 2.23 10.94
C VAL A 308 -7.98 1.50 12.23
N ASN A 309 -7.58 0.24 12.40
CA ASN A 309 -7.80 -0.52 13.63
C ASN A 309 -7.12 0.15 14.83
N ARG A 310 -5.90 0.66 14.66
CA ARG A 310 -5.20 1.39 15.72
C ARG A 310 -5.93 2.69 16.07
N ALA A 311 -6.31 3.47 15.07
CA ALA A 311 -7.05 4.73 15.26
C ALA A 311 -8.42 4.50 15.93
N GLU A 312 -9.14 3.44 15.53
CA GLU A 312 -10.41 3.02 16.15
C GLU A 312 -10.21 2.66 17.63
N ASN A 313 -9.16 1.88 17.95
CA ASN A 313 -8.88 1.48 19.34
C ASN A 313 -8.40 2.66 20.19
N GLU A 314 -7.58 3.56 19.66
CA GLU A 314 -7.15 4.79 20.33
C GLU A 314 -8.35 5.69 20.65
N MET A 315 -9.25 5.88 19.68
CA MET A 315 -10.50 6.61 19.89
C MET A 315 -11.38 5.94 20.94
N ALA A 316 -11.52 4.61 20.93
CA ALA A 316 -12.32 3.90 21.94
C ALA A 316 -11.70 3.97 23.36
N ILE A 317 -10.38 4.12 23.49
CA ILE A 317 -9.70 4.31 24.78
C ILE A 317 -9.89 5.74 25.29
N ASP A 318 -9.67 6.73 24.43
CA ASP A 318 -9.78 8.15 24.80
C ASP A 318 -11.24 8.59 24.97
N HIS A 319 -12.15 8.00 24.18
CA HIS A 319 -13.59 8.29 24.12
C HIS A 319 -14.42 7.01 24.16
N PRO A 320 -14.60 6.40 25.34
CA PRO A 320 -15.29 5.12 25.46
C PRO A 320 -16.74 5.11 24.97
N HIS A 321 -17.37 6.28 24.88
CA HIS A 321 -18.73 6.42 24.35
C HIS A 321 -18.76 6.39 22.80
N LEU A 322 -17.64 6.67 22.11
CA LEU A 322 -17.47 6.48 20.66
C LEU A 322 -17.10 5.03 20.32
N SER A 323 -17.92 4.10 20.79
CA SER A 323 -17.62 2.67 20.78
C SER A 323 -17.88 1.96 19.44
N SER A 324 -18.43 2.66 18.44
CA SER A 324 -18.77 2.07 17.14
C SER A 324 -18.85 3.10 16.03
N PHE A 325 -18.89 2.61 14.79
CA PHE A 325 -19.08 3.48 13.61
C PHE A 325 -20.38 4.30 13.70
N TYR A 326 -21.42 3.75 14.31
CA TYR A 326 -22.72 4.43 14.43
C TYR A 326 -22.65 5.64 15.36
N HIS A 327 -21.79 5.61 16.38
CA HIS A 327 -21.54 6.77 17.25
C HIS A 327 -20.80 7.88 16.47
N VAL A 328 -19.79 7.50 15.69
CA VAL A 328 -19.06 8.42 14.80
C VAL A 328 -20.02 9.11 13.84
N LEU A 329 -20.89 8.35 13.16
CA LEU A 329 -21.86 8.91 12.21
C LEU A 329 -22.91 9.80 12.91
N ALA A 330 -23.45 9.37 14.05
CA ALA A 330 -24.42 10.17 14.80
C ALA A 330 -23.82 11.50 15.26
N LEU A 331 -22.57 11.47 15.75
CA LEU A 331 -21.88 12.67 16.23
C LEU A 331 -21.48 13.62 15.11
N VAL A 332 -21.06 13.09 13.96
CA VAL A 332 -20.55 13.90 12.84
C VAL A 332 -21.70 14.45 11.99
N ILE A 333 -22.72 13.65 11.73
CA ILE A 333 -23.77 13.95 10.74
C ILE A 333 -25.07 14.44 11.39
N LEU A 334 -25.47 13.87 12.53
CA LEU A 334 -26.77 14.16 13.16
C LEU A 334 -26.67 15.25 14.22
N THR A 335 -25.92 16.31 13.92
CA THR A 335 -25.53 17.32 14.91
C THR A 335 -26.70 18.19 15.36
N GLU A 336 -27.59 18.53 14.44
CA GLU A 336 -28.83 19.27 14.75
C GLU A 336 -29.78 18.44 15.64
N PRO A 337 -30.18 17.20 15.27
CA PRO A 337 -30.95 16.34 16.15
C PRO A 337 -30.32 16.12 17.53
N LEU A 338 -28.99 15.97 17.59
CA LEU A 338 -28.26 15.80 18.83
C LEU A 338 -28.36 17.04 19.73
N ALA A 339 -28.15 18.23 19.16
CA ALA A 339 -28.26 19.50 19.86
C ALA A 339 -29.70 19.75 20.37
N ASP A 340 -30.71 19.46 19.54
CA ASP A 340 -32.11 19.63 19.89
C ASP A 340 -32.54 18.71 21.04
N LEU A 341 -32.12 17.44 21.02
CA LEU A 341 -32.36 16.52 22.13
C LEU A 341 -31.68 17.01 23.41
N ASN A 342 -30.40 17.39 23.34
CA ASN A 342 -29.66 17.88 24.50
C ASN A 342 -30.28 19.15 25.11
N LYS A 343 -30.82 20.05 24.28
CA LYS A 343 -31.48 21.27 24.71
C LYS A 343 -32.78 21.01 25.49
N LEU A 344 -33.50 19.95 25.14
CA LEU A 344 -34.79 19.59 25.74
C LEU A 344 -34.63 18.76 27.03
N ILE A 345 -33.49 18.09 27.21
CA ILE A 345 -33.22 17.27 28.40
C ILE A 345 -32.95 18.16 29.61
N ASP A 346 -33.52 17.79 30.76
CA ASP A 346 -33.25 18.47 32.02
C ASP A 346 -31.74 18.48 32.35
N LYS A 347 -31.21 19.64 32.71
CA LYS A 347 -29.77 19.83 32.96
C LYS A 347 -29.22 18.89 34.05
N THR A 348 -30.02 18.49 35.04
CA THR A 348 -29.57 17.55 36.08
C THR A 348 -29.41 16.13 35.55
N ARG A 349 -30.29 15.71 34.63
CA ARG A 349 -30.20 14.42 33.94
C ARG A 349 -29.06 14.37 32.95
N LEU A 350 -28.89 15.45 32.17
CA LEU A 350 -27.78 15.56 31.23
C LEU A 350 -26.42 15.56 31.95
N LYS A 351 -26.32 16.17 33.13
CA LYS A 351 -25.10 16.08 33.98
C LYS A 351 -24.85 14.66 34.52
N ALA A 352 -25.91 13.89 34.80
CA ALA A 352 -25.77 12.52 35.29
C ALA A 352 -25.34 11.54 34.20
N ASP A 353 -25.73 11.79 32.94
CA ASP A 353 -25.24 11.06 31.78
C ASP A 353 -25.16 11.97 30.54
N PRO A 354 -23.98 12.56 30.29
CA PRO A 354 -23.76 13.54 29.21
C PRO A 354 -23.97 12.97 27.80
N HIS A 355 -23.81 11.66 27.60
CA HIS A 355 -23.81 11.05 26.27
C HIS A 355 -25.12 10.32 25.96
N MET A 356 -26.17 10.46 26.79
CA MET A 356 -27.42 9.71 26.61
C MET A 356 -28.10 9.96 25.26
N ALA A 357 -28.06 11.20 24.76
CA ALA A 357 -28.66 11.57 23.49
C ALA A 357 -27.84 10.99 22.33
N LEU A 358 -26.51 11.08 22.40
CA LEU A 358 -25.61 10.49 21.40
C LEU A 358 -25.78 8.96 21.32
N GLN A 359 -25.82 8.29 22.46
CA GLN A 359 -26.08 6.84 22.53
C GLN A 359 -27.43 6.49 21.87
N PHE A 360 -28.49 7.25 22.19
CA PHE A 360 -29.81 7.05 21.59
C PHE A 360 -29.76 7.20 20.07
N LEU A 361 -29.13 8.27 19.57
CA LEU A 361 -29.00 8.49 18.13
C LEU A 361 -28.18 7.38 17.45
N ALA A 362 -27.06 6.97 18.03
CA ALA A 362 -26.23 5.90 17.50
C ALA A 362 -26.98 4.57 17.41
N GLU A 363 -27.81 4.24 18.42
CA GLU A 363 -28.66 3.05 18.40
C GLU A 363 -29.75 3.10 17.31
N ILE A 364 -30.34 4.27 17.07
CA ILE A 364 -31.32 4.46 15.98
C ILE A 364 -30.63 4.40 14.60
N VAL A 365 -29.43 4.99 14.45
CA VAL A 365 -28.61 4.86 13.25
C VAL A 365 -28.30 3.39 12.99
N GLU A 366 -27.80 2.66 14.00
CA GLU A 366 -27.51 1.23 13.92
C GLU A 366 -28.71 0.44 13.41
N CYS A 367 -29.93 0.72 13.88
CA CYS A 367 -31.13 0.02 13.43
C CYS A 367 -31.27 0.01 11.89
N SER A 368 -30.81 1.04 11.20
CA SER A 368 -30.88 1.13 9.73
C SER A 368 -29.90 0.20 9.00
N PHE A 369 -28.92 -0.34 9.72
CA PHE A 369 -27.92 -1.30 9.20
C PHE A 369 -28.32 -2.76 9.45
N HIS A 370 -29.39 -3.02 10.22
CA HIS A 370 -29.85 -4.36 10.52
C HIS A 370 -31.06 -4.75 9.67
N ASN A 371 -31.13 -6.05 9.33
CA ASN A 371 -32.36 -6.58 8.74
C ASN A 371 -33.51 -6.48 9.77
N ARG A 372 -34.62 -5.84 9.39
CA ARG A 372 -35.75 -5.52 10.28
C ARG A 372 -35.40 -4.65 11.49
N GLY A 373 -34.39 -3.78 11.39
CA GLY A 373 -34.00 -2.95 12.54
C GLY A 373 -35.08 -1.98 13.04
N HIS A 374 -36.11 -1.67 12.26
CA HIS A 374 -37.29 -0.93 12.74
C HIS A 374 -37.97 -1.60 13.95
N GLU A 375 -37.91 -2.94 14.06
CA GLU A 375 -38.44 -3.68 15.22
C GLU A 375 -37.68 -3.39 16.52
N ARG A 376 -36.44 -2.87 16.42
CA ARG A 376 -35.59 -2.51 17.57
C ARG A 376 -35.87 -1.09 18.09
N ILE A 377 -36.56 -0.24 17.33
CA ILE A 377 -36.81 1.17 17.71
C ILE A 377 -37.67 1.30 18.98
N PRO A 378 -38.83 0.62 19.11
CA PRO A 378 -39.70 0.80 20.29
C PRO A 378 -39.01 0.54 21.65
N PRO A 379 -38.22 -0.53 21.85
CA PRO A 379 -37.52 -0.72 23.13
C PRO A 379 -36.43 0.33 23.38
N ILE A 380 -35.75 0.83 22.34
CA ILE A 380 -34.75 1.92 22.44
C ILE A 380 -35.44 3.22 22.89
N VAL A 381 -36.51 3.61 22.20
CA VAL A 381 -37.34 4.80 22.52
C VAL A 381 -37.84 4.71 23.96
N LYS A 382 -38.42 3.57 24.36
CA LYS A 382 -38.91 3.37 25.73
C LYS A 382 -37.81 3.58 26.77
N ARG A 383 -36.62 3.00 26.56
CA ARG A 383 -35.48 3.15 27.48
C ARG A 383 -35.00 4.60 27.54
N PHE A 384 -34.89 5.27 26.39
CA PHE A 384 -34.43 6.65 26.33
C PHE A 384 -35.45 7.63 26.96
N VAL A 385 -36.75 7.46 26.73
CA VAL A 385 -37.81 8.26 27.37
C VAL A 385 -37.75 8.13 28.90
N GLN A 386 -37.59 6.91 29.42
CA GLN A 386 -37.45 6.69 30.86
C GLN A 386 -36.26 7.45 31.45
N LYS A 387 -35.14 7.49 30.72
CA LYS A 387 -33.89 8.11 31.15
C LYS A 387 -33.91 9.64 31.00
N SER A 388 -34.32 10.14 29.85
CA SER A 388 -34.33 11.55 29.48
C SER A 388 -35.49 12.33 30.10
N GLY A 389 -36.65 11.71 30.28
CA GLY A 389 -37.88 12.36 30.73
C GLY A 389 -38.58 13.18 29.64
N LEU A 390 -38.16 13.04 28.37
CA LEU A 390 -38.78 13.69 27.23
C LEU A 390 -40.15 13.09 26.88
N ASP A 391 -40.95 13.86 26.15
CA ASP A 391 -42.25 13.41 25.66
C ASP A 391 -42.11 12.17 24.75
N PRO A 392 -42.80 11.04 25.04
CA PRO A 392 -42.68 9.82 24.26
C PRO A 392 -42.99 9.99 22.77
N ARG A 393 -43.95 10.86 22.41
CA ARG A 393 -44.31 11.08 21.00
C ARG A 393 -43.20 11.79 20.24
N TYR A 394 -42.66 12.86 20.81
CA TYR A 394 -41.52 13.57 20.23
C TYR A 394 -40.32 12.65 19.99
N VAL A 395 -39.97 11.81 20.99
CA VAL A 395 -38.84 10.88 20.87
C VAL A 395 -39.11 9.82 19.78
N ASP A 396 -40.32 9.28 19.71
CA ASP A 396 -40.70 8.28 18.70
C ASP A 396 -40.66 8.87 17.28
N GLU A 397 -41.20 10.08 17.08
CA GLU A 397 -41.16 10.80 15.81
C GLU A 397 -39.70 11.10 15.38
N THR A 398 -38.87 11.54 16.32
CA THR A 398 -37.43 11.80 16.08
C THR A 398 -36.71 10.51 15.70
N ALA A 399 -36.94 9.41 16.43
CA ALA A 399 -36.34 8.11 16.13
C ALA A 399 -36.71 7.61 14.74
N ASN A 400 -38.00 7.67 14.39
CA ASN A 400 -38.48 7.24 13.08
C ASN A 400 -37.94 8.13 11.95
N GLY A 401 -37.86 9.45 12.17
CA GLY A 401 -37.26 10.39 11.23
C GLY A 401 -35.79 10.09 10.95
N ILE A 402 -35.00 9.84 11.99
CA ILE A 402 -33.57 9.52 11.88
C ILE A 402 -33.35 8.15 11.24
N HIS A 403 -34.14 7.14 11.63
CA HIS A 403 -34.08 5.82 11.00
C HIS A 403 -34.39 5.89 9.50
N MET A 404 -35.42 6.66 9.13
CA MET A 404 -35.80 6.85 7.73
C MET A 404 -34.70 7.57 6.93
N LEU A 405 -34.14 8.66 7.48
CA LEU A 405 -33.03 9.40 6.87
C LEU A 405 -31.80 8.50 6.66
N THR A 406 -31.39 7.77 7.70
CA THR A 406 -30.24 6.86 7.66
C THR A 406 -30.47 5.70 6.69
N SER A 407 -31.69 5.16 6.64
CA SER A 407 -32.05 4.08 5.71
C SER A 407 -32.00 4.53 4.26
N PHE A 408 -32.41 5.78 3.99
CA PHE A 408 -32.29 6.37 2.66
C PHE A 408 -30.84 6.70 2.30
N GLU A 409 -30.05 7.16 3.27
CA GLU A 409 -28.63 7.42 3.07
C GLU A 409 -27.84 6.15 2.72
N THR A 410 -28.19 5.02 3.34
CA THR A 410 -27.52 3.72 3.18
C THR A 410 -28.30 2.78 2.27
N LEU A 411 -29.06 3.34 1.31
CA LEU A 411 -29.97 2.59 0.47
C LEU A 411 -29.20 1.57 -0.39
N LEU A 412 -29.54 0.29 -0.25
CA LEU A 412 -29.01 -0.78 -1.09
C LEU A 412 -29.83 -0.92 -2.37
N LYS A 413 -29.23 -1.51 -3.43
CA LYS A 413 -29.96 -1.67 -4.70
C LYS A 413 -31.19 -2.58 -4.59
N LEU A 414 -31.13 -3.60 -3.73
CA LEU A 414 -32.28 -4.44 -3.37
C LEU A 414 -33.43 -3.60 -2.77
N GLU A 415 -33.12 -2.71 -1.83
CA GLU A 415 -34.12 -1.91 -1.12
C GLU A 415 -34.78 -0.89 -2.06
N GLU A 416 -34.01 -0.29 -2.96
CA GLU A 416 -34.53 0.59 -4.02
C GLU A 416 -35.55 -0.14 -4.92
N ARG A 417 -35.29 -1.42 -5.24
CA ARG A 417 -36.22 -2.25 -6.02
C ARG A 417 -37.48 -2.62 -5.22
N SER A 418 -37.34 -2.86 -3.92
CA SER A 418 -38.46 -3.22 -3.06
C SER A 418 -39.38 -2.04 -2.75
N ASN A 419 -38.84 -0.81 -2.66
CA ASN A 419 -39.59 0.39 -2.25
C ASN A 419 -39.39 1.59 -3.21
N PRO A 420 -39.69 1.47 -4.52
CA PRO A 420 -39.39 2.51 -5.50
C PRO A 420 -40.15 3.82 -5.26
N GLN A 421 -41.34 3.74 -4.65
CA GLN A 421 -42.16 4.91 -4.31
C GLN A 421 -41.47 5.79 -3.26
N GLN A 422 -40.86 5.18 -2.23
CA GLN A 422 -40.18 5.93 -1.18
C GLN A 422 -38.95 6.65 -1.73
N THR A 423 -38.15 5.98 -2.56
CA THR A 423 -37.01 6.60 -3.25
C THR A 423 -37.46 7.77 -4.13
N THR A 424 -38.59 7.62 -4.83
CA THR A 424 -39.15 8.68 -5.67
C THR A 424 -39.60 9.89 -4.84
N ILE A 425 -40.26 9.66 -3.71
CA ILE A 425 -40.71 10.73 -2.80
C ILE A 425 -39.51 11.51 -2.25
N MET A 426 -38.47 10.82 -1.79
CA MET A 426 -37.25 11.46 -1.28
C MET A 426 -36.53 12.27 -2.36
N ALA A 427 -36.42 11.71 -3.57
CA ALA A 427 -35.84 12.41 -4.71
C ALA A 427 -36.65 13.65 -5.12
N GLN A 428 -37.99 13.58 -5.08
CA GLN A 428 -38.88 14.72 -5.32
C GLN A 428 -38.74 15.80 -4.24
N ALA A 429 -38.44 15.42 -3.00
CA ALA A 429 -38.11 16.34 -1.92
C ALA A 429 -36.68 16.91 -2.02
N GLY A 430 -35.93 16.60 -3.09
CA GLY A 430 -34.57 17.06 -3.30
C GLY A 430 -33.51 16.35 -2.45
N VAL A 431 -33.89 15.31 -1.70
CA VAL A 431 -32.97 14.53 -0.87
C VAL A 431 -32.24 13.53 -1.76
N LYS A 432 -30.90 13.56 -1.72
CA LYS A 432 -30.04 12.61 -2.45
C LYS A 432 -29.49 11.58 -1.47
N ALA A 433 -29.42 10.32 -1.92
CA ALA A 433 -28.84 9.24 -1.13
C ALA A 433 -27.29 9.24 -1.20
N HIS A 434 -26.67 8.71 -0.15
CA HIS A 434 -25.21 8.61 0.03
C HIS A 434 -24.49 9.97 -0.02
N THR A 435 -25.01 10.94 0.74
CA THR A 435 -24.48 12.31 0.83
C THR A 435 -23.69 12.59 2.11
N TRP A 436 -23.80 11.75 3.15
CA TRP A 436 -23.17 11.98 4.46
C TRP A 436 -21.65 12.06 4.36
N LEU A 437 -21.05 11.21 3.53
CA LEU A 437 -19.60 11.16 3.33
C LEU A 437 -19.17 11.74 1.97
N HIS A 438 -19.96 12.60 1.33
CA HIS A 438 -19.66 13.09 -0.03
C HIS A 438 -18.33 13.87 -0.15
N GLN A 439 -17.82 14.40 0.97
CA GLN A 439 -16.52 15.08 1.02
C GLN A 439 -15.33 14.09 1.03
N SER A 440 -15.58 12.81 1.30
CA SER A 440 -14.60 11.74 1.31
C SER A 440 -14.73 10.93 0.03
N GLU A 441 -13.87 11.20 -0.95
CA GLU A 441 -14.01 10.67 -2.32
C GLU A 441 -13.89 9.14 -2.38
N TYR A 442 -13.04 8.57 -1.54
CA TYR A 442 -12.63 7.17 -1.60
C TYR A 442 -13.42 6.26 -0.65
N ILE A 443 -14.13 6.82 0.33
CA ILE A 443 -15.03 6.08 1.23
C ILE A 443 -16.49 6.57 1.20
N GLY A 444 -16.78 7.60 0.41
CA GLY A 444 -18.10 8.20 0.25
C GLY A 444 -18.56 8.25 -1.20
N GLY A 445 -19.70 8.91 -1.46
CA GLY A 445 -20.22 9.07 -2.83
C GLY A 445 -20.37 7.74 -3.56
N ASP A 446 -19.69 7.57 -4.69
CA ASP A 446 -19.72 6.32 -5.48
C ASP A 446 -18.91 5.17 -4.85
N CYS A 447 -17.98 5.49 -3.96
CA CYS A 447 -17.18 4.55 -3.17
C CYS A 447 -17.72 4.38 -1.74
N CYS A 448 -19.03 4.54 -1.53
CA CYS A 448 -19.60 4.63 -0.18
C CYS A 448 -19.38 3.36 0.68
N ILE A 449 -18.57 3.47 1.72
CA ILE A 449 -18.27 2.41 2.70
C ILE A 449 -19.47 2.03 3.55
N LEU A 450 -20.45 2.92 3.71
CA LEU A 450 -21.65 2.64 4.52
C LEU A 450 -22.49 1.50 3.93
N ASN A 451 -22.48 1.32 2.60
CA ASN A 451 -23.10 0.17 1.95
C ASN A 451 -22.39 -1.13 2.33
N THR A 452 -21.05 -1.12 2.35
CA THR A 452 -20.25 -2.26 2.80
C THR A 452 -20.57 -2.60 4.26
N GLN A 453 -20.54 -1.62 5.17
CA GLN A 453 -20.90 -1.79 6.58
C GLN A 453 -22.30 -2.41 6.73
N LYS A 454 -23.29 -1.88 5.99
CA LYS A 454 -24.68 -2.37 6.05
C LYS A 454 -24.81 -3.80 5.57
N ILE A 455 -24.21 -4.15 4.44
CA ILE A 455 -24.23 -5.53 3.94
C ILE A 455 -23.59 -6.48 4.96
N VAL A 456 -22.43 -6.13 5.51
CA VAL A 456 -21.76 -6.97 6.51
C VAL A 456 -22.63 -7.13 7.77
N GLN A 457 -23.18 -6.03 8.31
CA GLN A 457 -24.04 -6.08 9.49
C GLN A 457 -25.30 -6.93 9.26
N MET A 458 -25.97 -6.77 8.11
CA MET A 458 -27.13 -7.57 7.72
C MET A 458 -26.77 -9.05 7.61
N VAL A 459 -25.67 -9.37 6.93
CA VAL A 459 -25.22 -10.75 6.74
C VAL A 459 -24.83 -11.41 8.05
N MET A 460 -24.13 -10.70 8.95
CA MET A 460 -23.80 -11.20 10.29
C MET A 460 -25.06 -11.55 11.10
N GLY A 461 -26.13 -10.75 10.97
CA GLY A 461 -27.42 -11.05 11.59
C GLY A 461 -28.14 -12.30 11.03
N LEU A 462 -27.80 -12.73 9.81
CA LEU A 462 -28.34 -13.95 9.17
C LEU A 462 -27.52 -15.21 9.50
N LEU A 463 -26.36 -15.03 10.13
CA LEU A 463 -25.36 -16.07 10.32
C LEU A 463 -25.78 -17.06 11.42
N GLN A 464 -26.21 -18.26 11.04
CA GLN A 464 -26.58 -19.35 11.96
C GLN A 464 -25.45 -20.38 12.08
N ASP A 465 -25.13 -20.85 13.29
CA ASP A 465 -23.95 -21.71 13.54
C ASP A 465 -23.92 -23.02 12.74
N ASN A 466 -25.10 -23.57 12.40
CA ASN A 466 -25.22 -24.86 11.71
C ASN A 466 -25.67 -24.73 10.24
N ARG A 467 -25.68 -23.52 9.67
CA ARG A 467 -26.18 -23.29 8.31
C ARG A 467 -25.18 -22.49 7.48
N LYS A 468 -24.86 -23.03 6.30
CA LYS A 468 -24.11 -22.28 5.29
C LYS A 468 -24.95 -21.11 4.79
N LEU A 469 -24.36 -19.92 4.74
CA LEU A 469 -24.97 -18.79 4.08
C LEU A 469 -24.90 -19.01 2.56
N VAL A 470 -26.04 -18.93 1.87
CA VAL A 470 -26.11 -19.08 0.41
C VAL A 470 -26.60 -17.77 -0.18
N GLY A 471 -25.76 -17.15 -1.02
CA GLY A 471 -26.15 -16.00 -1.82
C GLY A 471 -27.16 -16.40 -2.90
N ARG A 472 -28.26 -15.65 -3.00
CA ARG A 472 -29.24 -15.83 -4.09
C ARG A 472 -28.88 -14.88 -5.24
N PRO A 473 -28.53 -15.37 -6.43
CA PRO A 473 -28.18 -14.52 -7.57
C PRO A 473 -29.28 -13.50 -7.93
N GLY A 474 -28.87 -12.26 -8.16
CA GLY A 474 -29.70 -11.12 -8.54
C GLY A 474 -30.55 -10.54 -7.41
N PHE A 475 -30.42 -11.05 -6.18
CA PHE A 475 -31.20 -10.59 -5.03
C PHE A 475 -30.74 -9.21 -4.55
N TRP A 476 -29.43 -9.04 -4.33
CA TRP A 476 -28.85 -7.85 -3.74
C TRP A 476 -28.68 -6.70 -4.73
N GLY A 477 -28.49 -7.02 -6.01
CA GLY A 477 -28.19 -6.03 -7.03
C GLY A 477 -28.18 -6.58 -8.45
N PRO A 478 -27.58 -5.85 -9.40
CA PRO A 478 -27.30 -6.39 -10.73
C PRO A 478 -26.15 -7.41 -10.69
N PRO A 479 -26.14 -8.43 -11.57
CA PRO A 479 -24.98 -9.32 -11.68
C PRO A 479 -23.76 -8.52 -12.15
N PHE A 480 -22.60 -8.83 -11.56
CA PHE A 480 -21.31 -8.26 -11.92
C PHE A 480 -20.59 -9.13 -12.95
N ASP A 481 -20.04 -8.50 -13.99
CA ASP A 481 -19.16 -9.12 -14.97
C ASP A 481 -18.12 -8.10 -15.42
N GLU A 482 -16.85 -8.34 -15.13
CA GLU A 482 -15.76 -7.39 -15.41
C GLU A 482 -15.67 -6.94 -16.88
N ASN A 483 -16.13 -7.75 -17.84
CA ASN A 483 -16.00 -7.50 -19.27
C ASN A 483 -17.29 -6.97 -19.91
N ASN A 484 -18.42 -7.53 -19.51
CA ASN A 484 -19.73 -7.26 -20.10
C ASN A 484 -20.50 -6.20 -19.32
N ARG A 485 -20.23 -6.08 -18.02
CA ARG A 485 -20.92 -5.17 -17.10
C ARG A 485 -20.01 -4.75 -15.94
N PRO A 486 -18.92 -4.01 -16.23
CA PRO A 486 -18.08 -3.47 -15.17
C PRO A 486 -18.90 -2.52 -14.29
N ALA A 487 -18.60 -2.53 -13.00
CA ALA A 487 -19.15 -1.60 -12.03
C ALA A 487 -18.70 -0.18 -12.36
N CYS A 488 -19.63 0.78 -12.35
CA CYS A 488 -19.31 2.21 -12.51
C CYS A 488 -19.08 2.89 -11.16
N ARG A 489 -19.40 2.20 -10.06
CA ARG A 489 -19.31 2.63 -8.68
C ARG A 489 -19.27 1.42 -7.76
N ILE A 490 -18.78 1.56 -6.53
CA ILE A 490 -18.83 0.47 -5.55
C ILE A 490 -20.26 0.30 -5.03
N ARG A 491 -20.90 1.40 -4.60
CA ARG A 491 -22.28 1.35 -4.09
C ARG A 491 -23.24 0.84 -5.17
N GLY A 492 -24.08 -0.14 -4.84
CA GLY A 492 -25.12 -0.65 -5.74
C GLY A 492 -24.64 -1.63 -6.81
N ASP A 493 -23.58 -1.31 -7.56
CA ASP A 493 -23.08 -2.19 -8.63
C ASP A 493 -22.29 -3.39 -8.06
N LEU A 494 -21.59 -3.22 -6.94
CA LEU A 494 -20.86 -4.31 -6.26
C LEU A 494 -21.61 -4.90 -5.05
N ASP A 495 -22.80 -4.41 -4.71
CA ASP A 495 -23.64 -4.97 -3.63
C ASP A 495 -23.92 -6.48 -3.87
N GLU A 496 -24.21 -6.86 -5.12
CA GLU A 496 -24.47 -8.24 -5.52
C GLU A 496 -23.26 -9.15 -5.34
N PRO A 497 -22.14 -8.98 -6.06
CA PRO A 497 -20.99 -9.86 -5.90
C PRO A 497 -20.48 -9.89 -4.46
N PHE A 498 -20.56 -8.78 -3.72
CA PHE A 498 -20.13 -8.74 -2.33
C PHE A 498 -20.99 -9.64 -1.42
N ALA A 499 -22.32 -9.45 -1.47
CA ALA A 499 -23.25 -10.14 -0.57
C ALA A 499 -23.57 -11.58 -1.01
N SER A 500 -23.48 -11.89 -2.31
CA SER A 500 -23.80 -13.23 -2.82
C SER A 500 -22.60 -14.16 -2.96
N SER A 501 -21.42 -13.60 -3.22
CA SER A 501 -20.25 -14.38 -3.66
C SER A 501 -19.05 -14.24 -2.72
N ILE A 502 -18.68 -13.00 -2.36
CA ILE A 502 -17.49 -12.73 -1.56
C ILE A 502 -17.73 -13.07 -0.09
N ILE A 503 -18.61 -12.31 0.58
CA ILE A 503 -18.85 -12.42 2.03
C ILE A 503 -19.25 -13.83 2.46
N PRO A 504 -20.21 -14.51 1.82
CA PRO A 504 -20.62 -15.84 2.27
C PRO A 504 -19.45 -16.83 2.31
N GLU A 505 -18.63 -16.88 1.26
CA GLU A 505 -17.52 -17.83 1.17
C GLU A 505 -16.39 -17.51 2.16
N ILE A 506 -16.03 -16.23 2.34
CA ILE A 506 -15.01 -15.85 3.31
C ILE A 506 -15.50 -16.01 4.77
N LEU A 507 -16.80 -15.87 5.03
CA LEU A 507 -17.38 -16.16 6.34
C LEU A 507 -17.31 -17.65 6.68
N GLU A 508 -17.63 -18.52 5.72
CA GLU A 508 -17.53 -19.97 5.94
C GLU A 508 -16.08 -20.37 6.22
N ILE A 509 -15.10 -19.84 5.49
CA ILE A 509 -13.70 -20.17 5.80
C ILE A 509 -13.29 -19.64 7.18
N CYS A 510 -13.68 -18.41 7.56
CA CYS A 510 -13.35 -17.86 8.87
C CYS A 510 -13.98 -18.63 10.04
N ARG A 511 -15.14 -19.28 9.83
CA ARG A 511 -15.78 -20.18 10.80
C ARG A 511 -14.95 -21.44 11.03
N TYR A 512 -14.57 -22.14 9.95
CA TYR A 512 -14.03 -23.49 10.03
C TYR A 512 -12.50 -23.57 9.99
N ALA A 513 -11.84 -22.66 9.28
CA ALA A 513 -10.39 -22.66 9.21
C ALA A 513 -9.78 -22.26 10.57
N PRO A 514 -8.72 -22.95 11.03
CA PRO A 514 -8.06 -22.65 12.29
C PRO A 514 -7.09 -21.46 12.15
N PHE A 515 -7.48 -20.34 11.53
CA PHE A 515 -6.60 -19.16 11.40
C PHE A 515 -6.02 -18.67 12.74
N HIS A 516 -6.70 -18.87 13.87
CA HIS A 516 -6.18 -18.60 15.22
C HIS A 516 -4.89 -19.34 15.62
N CYS A 517 -4.55 -20.43 14.95
CA CYS A 517 -3.30 -21.15 15.17
C CYS A 517 -2.16 -20.65 14.29
N LEU A 518 -2.43 -19.71 13.38
CA LEU A 518 -1.43 -19.20 12.44
C LEU A 518 -0.56 -18.12 13.10
N PRO A 519 0.79 -18.26 13.08
CA PRO A 519 1.68 -17.19 13.48
C PRO A 519 1.52 -15.96 12.57
N ASP A 520 1.79 -14.77 13.13
CA ASP A 520 1.91 -13.49 12.41
C ASP A 520 0.71 -13.08 11.53
N ARG A 521 -0.45 -13.71 11.77
CA ARG A 521 -1.68 -13.49 11.00
C ARG A 521 -2.19 -12.05 11.00
N THR A 522 -1.84 -11.27 12.02
CA THR A 522 -2.33 -9.90 12.20
C THR A 522 -1.83 -8.94 11.13
N HIS A 523 -0.68 -9.22 10.51
CA HIS A 523 -0.06 -8.36 9.49
C HIS A 523 -0.06 -9.01 8.09
N LEU A 524 -0.11 -10.34 8.01
CA LEU A 524 -0.10 -11.08 6.74
C LEU A 524 -1.51 -11.35 6.17
N ILE A 525 -2.51 -11.57 7.02
CA ILE A 525 -3.90 -11.88 6.63
C ILE A 525 -4.90 -11.03 7.42
N THR A 526 -4.62 -9.72 7.51
CA THR A 526 -5.29 -8.77 8.41
C THR A 526 -6.82 -8.75 8.27
N VAL A 527 -7.34 -8.76 7.04
CA VAL A 527 -8.79 -8.74 6.78
C VAL A 527 -9.43 -10.05 7.24
N LEU A 528 -8.84 -11.20 6.89
CA LEU A 528 -9.33 -12.51 7.34
C LEU A 528 -9.24 -12.70 8.86
N ASP A 529 -8.20 -12.16 9.50
CA ASP A 529 -8.04 -12.21 10.95
C ASP A 529 -9.10 -11.37 11.67
N LEU A 530 -9.31 -10.12 11.25
CA LEU A 530 -10.37 -9.26 11.79
C LEU A 530 -11.76 -9.90 11.59
N LEU A 531 -12.02 -10.45 10.41
CA LEU A 531 -13.27 -11.13 10.11
C LEU A 531 -13.46 -12.36 11.00
N GLN A 532 -12.43 -13.19 11.15
CA GLN A 532 -12.51 -14.37 12.02
C GLN A 532 -12.77 -13.98 13.47
N ARG A 533 -12.08 -12.97 14.01
CA ARG A 533 -12.30 -12.51 15.39
C ARG A 533 -13.74 -12.07 15.61
N HIS A 534 -14.34 -11.37 14.63
CA HIS A 534 -15.74 -10.97 14.72
C HIS A 534 -16.70 -12.16 14.60
N VAL A 535 -16.47 -13.05 13.64
CA VAL A 535 -17.31 -14.25 13.41
C VAL A 535 -17.30 -15.23 14.58
N LYS A 536 -16.14 -15.43 15.21
CA LYS A 536 -15.97 -16.29 16.40
C LYS A 536 -16.26 -15.56 17.72
N GLY A 537 -16.36 -14.24 17.69
CA GLY A 537 -16.68 -13.40 18.82
C GLY A 537 -18.19 -13.21 19.02
N ASP A 538 -18.54 -12.12 19.71
CA ASP A 538 -19.93 -11.73 19.92
C ASP A 538 -20.48 -11.02 18.68
N ARG A 539 -21.27 -11.75 17.89
CA ARG A 539 -21.90 -11.26 16.66
C ARG A 539 -23.02 -10.24 16.89
N THR A 540 -23.45 -10.04 18.13
CA THR A 540 -24.43 -9.00 18.48
C THR A 540 -23.80 -7.61 18.56
N LYS A 541 -22.47 -7.55 18.67
CA LYS A 541 -21.74 -6.28 18.67
C LYS A 541 -21.73 -5.67 17.27
N PRO A 542 -21.67 -4.33 17.18
CA PRO A 542 -21.41 -3.63 15.93
C PRO A 542 -20.19 -4.19 15.19
N VAL A 543 -20.29 -4.25 13.86
CA VAL A 543 -19.14 -4.55 12.99
C VAL A 543 -18.08 -3.45 13.20
N PRO A 544 -16.82 -3.80 13.53
CA PRO A 544 -15.74 -2.84 13.72
C PRO A 544 -15.46 -2.00 12.46
N ILE A 545 -15.06 -0.75 12.64
CA ILE A 545 -14.74 0.18 11.54
C ILE A 545 -13.60 -0.39 10.69
N ALA A 546 -12.54 -0.89 11.33
CA ALA A 546 -11.42 -1.48 10.62
C ALA A 546 -11.79 -2.72 9.79
N LEU A 547 -12.71 -3.56 10.28
CA LEU A 547 -13.19 -4.71 9.51
C LEU A 547 -13.93 -4.25 8.26
N SER A 548 -14.81 -3.27 8.37
CA SER A 548 -15.50 -2.70 7.21
C SER A 548 -14.55 -2.01 6.25
N PHE A 549 -13.52 -1.34 6.75
CA PHE A 549 -12.46 -0.74 5.93
C PHE A 549 -11.69 -1.81 5.13
N GLY A 550 -11.27 -2.91 5.77
CA GLY A 550 -10.58 -4.01 5.10
C GLY A 550 -11.45 -4.69 4.05
N LEU A 551 -12.72 -4.95 4.36
CA LEU A 551 -13.69 -5.50 3.40
C LEU A 551 -14.04 -4.51 2.28
N HIS A 552 -14.00 -3.20 2.56
CA HIS A 552 -14.16 -2.19 1.53
C HIS A 552 -12.92 -2.11 0.63
N SER A 553 -11.72 -2.34 1.16
CA SER A 553 -10.49 -2.45 0.38
C SER A 553 -10.56 -3.62 -0.61
N VAL A 554 -11.21 -4.75 -0.23
CA VAL A 554 -11.52 -5.85 -1.15
C VAL A 554 -12.36 -5.35 -2.33
N LEU A 555 -13.43 -4.60 -2.07
CA LEU A 555 -14.29 -4.03 -3.12
C LEU A 555 -13.58 -2.98 -3.97
N MET A 556 -12.75 -2.13 -3.35
CA MET A 556 -11.93 -1.15 -4.03
C MET A 556 -10.97 -1.83 -5.01
N SER A 557 -10.32 -2.93 -4.59
CA SER A 557 -9.42 -3.68 -5.47
C SER A 557 -10.15 -4.27 -6.69
N VAL A 558 -11.36 -4.81 -6.49
CA VAL A 558 -12.22 -5.31 -7.57
C VAL A 558 -12.65 -4.17 -8.50
N PHE A 559 -13.07 -3.04 -7.93
CA PHE A 559 -13.53 -1.86 -8.65
C PHE A 559 -12.43 -1.21 -9.49
N VAL A 560 -11.21 -1.18 -8.97
CA VAL A 560 -10.05 -0.64 -9.68
C VAL A 560 -9.61 -1.62 -10.76
N LEU A 561 -9.44 -2.91 -10.47
CA LEU A 561 -8.83 -3.86 -11.41
C LEU A 561 -9.77 -4.47 -12.45
N GLN A 562 -11.09 -4.33 -12.31
CA GLN A 562 -12.03 -4.79 -13.34
C GLN A 562 -11.77 -4.19 -14.74
N GLY A 563 -12.19 -4.95 -15.76
CA GLY A 563 -12.08 -4.60 -17.17
C GLY A 563 -11.06 -5.45 -17.90
N GLU A 564 -11.33 -5.76 -19.17
CA GLU A 564 -10.41 -6.47 -20.08
C GLU A 564 -9.92 -7.86 -19.59
N GLY A 565 -10.58 -8.43 -18.59
CA GLY A 565 -10.18 -9.69 -17.96
C GLY A 565 -9.02 -9.55 -16.97
N ASP A 566 -8.59 -8.33 -16.63
CA ASP A 566 -7.45 -8.07 -15.75
C ASP A 566 -7.66 -8.69 -14.36
N LEU A 567 -8.83 -8.46 -13.75
CA LEU A 567 -9.19 -9.04 -12.46
C LEU A 567 -9.20 -10.57 -12.52
N GLY A 568 -9.76 -11.15 -13.59
CA GLY A 568 -9.75 -12.59 -13.81
C GLY A 568 -8.34 -13.19 -13.95
N ARG A 569 -7.44 -12.52 -14.69
CA ARG A 569 -6.06 -12.97 -14.90
C ARG A 569 -5.24 -12.90 -13.62
N ILE A 570 -5.37 -11.82 -12.84
CA ILE A 570 -4.71 -11.67 -11.54
C ILE A 570 -5.17 -12.80 -10.61
N ALA A 571 -6.49 -13.03 -10.51
CA ALA A 571 -7.03 -14.08 -9.65
C ALA A 571 -6.50 -15.47 -10.01
N GLU A 572 -6.45 -15.79 -11.30
CA GLU A 572 -5.92 -17.07 -11.77
C GLU A 572 -4.41 -17.21 -11.51
N CYS A 573 -3.64 -16.17 -11.80
CA CYS A 573 -2.19 -16.11 -11.53
C CYS A 573 -1.88 -16.31 -10.03
N SER A 574 -2.61 -15.63 -9.14
CA SER A 574 -2.48 -15.79 -7.69
C SER A 574 -2.85 -17.20 -7.24
N LYS A 575 -3.97 -17.75 -7.75
CA LYS A 575 -4.41 -19.12 -7.44
C LYS A 575 -3.40 -20.16 -7.87
N GLN A 576 -2.90 -20.07 -9.11
CA GLN A 576 -1.92 -21.00 -9.65
C GLN A 576 -0.63 -20.95 -8.84
N SER A 577 -0.15 -19.75 -8.52
CA SER A 577 1.08 -19.59 -7.73
C SER A 577 0.94 -20.18 -6.33
N TYR A 578 -0.18 -19.93 -5.66
CA TYR A 578 -0.48 -20.52 -4.36
C TYR A 578 -0.52 -22.05 -4.44
N ASN A 579 -1.25 -22.62 -5.41
CA ASN A 579 -1.35 -24.08 -5.56
C ASN A 579 0.00 -24.73 -5.88
N GLN A 580 0.80 -24.12 -6.76
CA GLN A 580 2.12 -24.61 -7.16
C GLN A 580 3.04 -24.78 -5.93
N LEU A 581 3.03 -23.83 -4.99
CA LEU A 581 3.81 -23.94 -3.75
C LEU A 581 3.45 -25.18 -2.94
N PHE A 582 2.16 -25.46 -2.76
CA PHE A 582 1.73 -26.62 -1.97
C PHE A 582 1.88 -27.95 -2.72
N GLU A 583 1.76 -27.95 -4.05
CA GLU A 583 2.05 -29.12 -4.89
C GLU A 583 3.53 -29.51 -4.82
N GLN A 584 4.43 -28.52 -4.85
CA GLN A 584 5.87 -28.72 -4.63
C GLN A 584 6.15 -29.28 -3.23
N MET A 585 5.51 -28.75 -2.18
CA MET A 585 5.64 -29.29 -0.81
C MET A 585 5.12 -30.73 -0.70
N GLN A 586 3.98 -31.03 -1.32
CA GLN A 586 3.41 -32.38 -1.32
C GLN A 586 4.33 -33.37 -2.04
N THR A 587 5.00 -32.93 -3.11
CA THR A 587 6.02 -33.71 -3.82
C THR A 587 7.24 -33.96 -2.94
N ALA A 588 7.71 -32.95 -2.21
CA ALA A 588 8.82 -33.08 -1.26
C ALA A 588 8.49 -34.01 -0.07
N LEU A 589 7.20 -34.12 0.30
CA LEU A 589 6.71 -34.99 1.37
C LEU A 589 6.54 -36.46 0.91
N ASP A 590 6.50 -36.72 -0.40
CA ASP A 590 6.32 -38.06 -0.96
C ASP A 590 7.57 -38.94 -0.71
N ARG A 591 7.48 -39.75 0.34
CA ARG A 591 8.51 -40.71 0.76
C ARG A 591 8.84 -41.77 -0.29
N SER A 592 7.95 -41.99 -1.27
CA SER A 592 8.20 -42.95 -2.35
C SER A 592 9.03 -42.37 -3.50
N LYS A 593 9.14 -41.04 -3.57
CA LYS A 593 9.77 -40.32 -4.69
C LYS A 593 11.01 -39.52 -4.29
N SER A 594 11.09 -39.05 -3.04
CA SER A 594 12.20 -38.22 -2.56
C SER A 594 13.20 -39.05 -1.75
N PRO A 595 14.50 -38.66 -1.71
CA PRO A 595 15.45 -39.29 -0.79
C PRO A 595 14.96 -39.19 0.66
N GLU A 596 15.34 -40.16 1.50
CA GLU A 596 14.95 -40.20 2.91
C GLU A 596 15.38 -38.91 3.65
N ASN A 597 14.45 -37.95 3.80
CA ASN A 597 14.59 -36.75 4.61
C ASN A 597 14.55 -37.07 6.13
N SER A 598 14.92 -36.09 6.96
CA SER A 598 14.80 -36.23 8.41
C SER A 598 13.32 -36.38 8.85
N PRO A 599 13.00 -37.15 9.90
CA PRO A 599 11.64 -37.20 10.45
C PRO A 599 11.10 -35.81 10.84
N VAL A 600 11.98 -34.90 11.27
CA VAL A 600 11.65 -33.51 11.61
C VAL A 600 11.22 -32.73 10.38
N PHE A 601 11.90 -32.88 9.24
CA PHE A 601 11.49 -32.29 7.96
C PHE A 601 10.05 -32.69 7.63
N TYR A 602 9.74 -33.98 7.59
CA TYR A 602 8.39 -34.45 7.25
C TYR A 602 7.32 -33.92 8.21
N LYS A 603 7.63 -33.91 9.51
CA LYS A 603 6.72 -33.35 10.53
C LYS A 603 6.45 -31.87 10.26
N ASN A 604 7.49 -31.10 9.97
CA ASN A 604 7.39 -29.67 9.70
C ASN A 604 6.56 -29.43 8.43
N VAL A 605 6.90 -30.06 7.29
CA VAL A 605 6.15 -29.87 6.04
C VAL A 605 4.70 -30.31 6.17
N GLN A 606 4.42 -31.44 6.84
CA GLN A 606 3.06 -31.95 7.06
C GLN A 606 2.19 -30.97 7.85
N THR A 607 2.79 -30.17 8.75
CA THR A 607 2.08 -29.18 9.55
C THR A 607 1.49 -28.08 8.68
N PHE A 608 2.18 -27.70 7.59
CA PHE A 608 1.80 -26.57 6.73
C PHE A 608 1.09 -26.97 5.43
N VAL A 609 1.23 -28.21 4.93
CA VAL A 609 0.53 -28.66 3.71
C VAL A 609 -1.00 -28.53 3.82
N ASN A 610 -1.55 -28.68 5.02
CA ASN A 610 -2.99 -28.53 5.27
C ASN A 610 -3.51 -27.10 5.02
N LEU A 611 -2.63 -26.10 4.98
CA LEU A 611 -2.99 -24.72 4.66
C LEU A 611 -3.45 -24.56 3.21
N ALA A 612 -3.10 -25.49 2.31
CA ALA A 612 -3.63 -25.54 0.96
C ALA A 612 -5.17 -25.57 0.92
N ALA A 613 -5.81 -26.10 1.98
CA ALA A 613 -7.26 -26.15 2.10
C ALA A 613 -7.89 -24.80 2.50
N PHE A 614 -7.10 -23.81 2.94
CA PHE A 614 -7.62 -22.55 3.46
C PHE A 614 -8.08 -21.58 2.36
N ALA A 615 -7.70 -21.84 1.11
CA ALA A 615 -8.12 -21.08 -0.05
C ALA A 615 -9.08 -21.90 -0.95
N LYS A 616 -9.84 -22.81 -0.34
CA LYS A 616 -10.84 -23.64 -1.03
C LYS A 616 -12.24 -23.42 -0.44
N PRO A 617 -13.29 -23.40 -1.27
CA PRO A 617 -14.67 -23.35 -0.79
C PRO A 617 -14.95 -24.51 0.18
N VAL A 618 -15.64 -24.22 1.27
CA VAL A 618 -16.02 -25.26 2.24
C VAL A 618 -17.10 -26.15 1.61
N GLY A 619 -16.76 -27.42 1.39
CA GLY A 619 -17.63 -28.42 0.76
C GLY A 619 -18.81 -28.80 1.66
N ILE A 620 -19.88 -28.00 1.63
CA ILE A 620 -21.15 -28.29 2.30
C ILE A 620 -22.19 -28.61 1.22
N LYS A 621 -22.93 -29.71 1.39
CA LYS A 621 -24.02 -30.08 0.48
C LYS A 621 -25.07 -28.97 0.45
N THR A 622 -25.07 -28.19 -0.63
CA THR A 622 -26.10 -27.18 -0.91
C THR A 622 -27.21 -27.80 -1.77
N ASP A 623 -28.44 -27.31 -1.63
CA ASP A 623 -29.52 -27.62 -2.57
C ASP A 623 -29.17 -27.05 -3.96
N ASP A 624 -29.18 -27.89 -5.00
CA ASP A 624 -28.78 -27.58 -6.40
C ASP A 624 -29.55 -26.42 -7.08
N ARG A 625 -30.55 -25.82 -6.42
CA ARG A 625 -31.52 -24.91 -7.05
C ARG A 625 -31.19 -23.41 -6.94
N GLN A 626 -30.12 -23.00 -6.25
CA GLN A 626 -29.92 -21.57 -5.88
C GLN A 626 -28.48 -21.05 -5.89
N THR A 627 -27.49 -21.78 -6.39
CA THR A 627 -26.09 -21.39 -6.19
C THR A 627 -25.57 -20.44 -7.27
N VAL A 628 -24.88 -19.39 -6.83
CA VAL A 628 -23.93 -18.63 -7.66
C VAL A 628 -22.95 -19.62 -8.31
N ASP A 629 -22.48 -19.33 -9.52
CA ASP A 629 -21.42 -20.10 -10.17
C ASP A 629 -20.23 -20.28 -9.18
N PRO A 630 -19.94 -21.52 -8.74
CA PRO A 630 -18.92 -21.78 -7.72
C PRO A 630 -17.54 -21.29 -8.13
N LEU A 631 -17.20 -21.34 -9.43
CA LEU A 631 -15.90 -20.90 -9.92
C LEU A 631 -15.79 -19.37 -9.89
N ALA A 632 -16.83 -18.67 -10.33
CA ALA A 632 -16.88 -17.21 -10.24
C ALA A 632 -16.88 -16.73 -8.78
N ALA A 633 -17.59 -17.42 -7.90
CA ALA A 633 -17.61 -17.11 -6.47
C ALA A 633 -16.24 -17.36 -5.82
N GLU A 634 -15.60 -18.49 -6.09
CA GLU A 634 -14.24 -18.78 -5.61
C GLU A 634 -13.25 -17.71 -6.07
N ARG A 635 -13.29 -17.36 -7.36
CA ARG A 635 -12.42 -16.34 -7.96
C ARG A 635 -12.58 -14.97 -7.29
N LEU A 636 -13.81 -14.55 -7.03
CA LEU A 636 -14.08 -13.27 -6.37
C LEU A 636 -13.84 -13.29 -4.86
N ALA A 637 -14.08 -14.42 -4.19
CA ALA A 637 -13.99 -14.51 -2.73
C ALA A 637 -12.56 -14.74 -2.24
N PHE A 638 -11.88 -15.75 -2.78
CA PHE A 638 -10.56 -16.20 -2.29
C PHE A 638 -9.40 -15.64 -3.09
N TRP A 639 -9.65 -15.29 -4.36
CA TRP A 639 -8.62 -14.87 -5.30
C TRP A 639 -8.83 -13.46 -5.82
N ASN A 640 -9.66 -12.66 -5.15
CA ASN A 640 -9.62 -11.21 -5.38
C ASN A 640 -8.23 -10.68 -4.95
N PRO A 641 -7.81 -9.52 -5.49
CA PRO A 641 -6.45 -9.03 -5.32
C PRO A 641 -6.01 -8.80 -3.86
N VAL A 642 -6.93 -8.45 -2.94
CA VAL A 642 -6.61 -8.32 -1.51
C VAL A 642 -6.46 -9.70 -0.87
N ILE A 643 -7.49 -10.54 -0.92
CA ILE A 643 -7.51 -11.84 -0.21
C ILE A 643 -6.50 -12.83 -0.84
N GLY A 644 -6.40 -12.85 -2.16
CA GLY A 644 -5.39 -13.63 -2.88
C GLY A 644 -3.97 -13.17 -2.53
N GLY A 645 -3.75 -11.86 -2.41
CA GLY A 645 -2.49 -11.30 -1.93
C GLY A 645 -2.18 -11.67 -0.47
N GLU A 646 -3.17 -11.63 0.44
CA GLU A 646 -3.03 -12.12 1.82
C GLU A 646 -2.61 -13.60 1.87
N TYR A 647 -3.25 -14.46 1.06
CA TYR A 647 -2.85 -15.86 0.94
C TYR A 647 -1.42 -16.04 0.42
N LEU A 648 -1.02 -15.25 -0.59
CA LEU A 648 0.33 -15.29 -1.15
C LEU A 648 1.38 -14.75 -0.18
N LEU A 649 1.08 -13.69 0.57
CA LEU A 649 1.92 -13.20 1.66
C LEU A 649 2.15 -14.30 2.70
N TYR A 650 1.08 -14.94 3.16
CA TYR A 650 1.19 -16.01 4.14
C TYR A 650 1.96 -17.23 3.60
N ALA A 651 1.65 -17.68 2.38
CA ALA A 651 2.30 -18.81 1.75
C ALA A 651 3.81 -18.54 1.51
N THR A 652 4.16 -17.35 1.04
CA THR A 652 5.55 -16.98 0.76
C THR A 652 6.34 -16.82 2.05
N TYR A 653 5.87 -15.99 2.99
CA TYR A 653 6.66 -15.68 4.17
C TYR A 653 6.69 -16.81 5.20
N ILE A 654 5.55 -17.44 5.50
CA ILE A 654 5.49 -18.47 6.53
C ILE A 654 5.82 -19.84 5.96
N CYS A 655 5.19 -20.23 4.84
CA CYS A 655 5.35 -21.59 4.30
C CYS A 655 6.61 -21.75 3.44
N SER A 656 6.97 -20.77 2.61
CA SER A 656 8.21 -20.86 1.83
C SER A 656 9.42 -20.46 2.66
N ILE A 657 9.50 -19.21 3.11
CA ILE A 657 10.71 -18.65 3.74
C ILE A 657 10.88 -19.18 5.17
N GLY A 658 9.85 -19.06 6.02
CA GLY A 658 9.87 -19.47 7.43
C GLY A 658 10.11 -20.97 7.61
N LEU A 659 9.21 -21.80 7.06
CA LEU A 659 9.38 -23.27 7.08
C LEU A 659 10.59 -23.71 6.24
N GLY A 660 10.87 -23.02 5.13
CA GLY A 660 12.04 -23.27 4.30
C GLY A 660 13.35 -23.14 5.05
N SER A 661 13.51 -22.12 5.90
CA SER A 661 14.73 -21.93 6.68
C SER A 661 15.04 -23.14 7.59
N ALA A 662 13.99 -23.76 8.13
CA ALA A 662 14.09 -24.96 8.97
C ALA A 662 14.29 -26.26 8.17
N THR A 663 14.01 -26.26 6.86
CA THR A 663 13.97 -27.50 6.04
C THR A 663 15.06 -27.55 4.97
N VAL A 664 15.47 -26.41 4.41
CA VAL A 664 16.44 -26.27 3.32
C VAL A 664 17.79 -26.89 3.65
N ASP A 665 18.14 -26.94 4.94
CA ASP A 665 19.40 -27.48 5.44
C ASP A 665 19.22 -28.48 6.60
N SER A 666 18.07 -29.17 6.66
CA SER A 666 17.73 -30.06 7.79
C SER A 666 18.71 -31.23 8.03
N LEU A 667 19.52 -31.57 7.04
CA LEU A 667 20.58 -32.60 7.09
C LEU A 667 21.96 -32.06 6.68
N GLY A 668 22.12 -30.74 6.55
CA GLY A 668 23.33 -30.10 6.05
C GLY A 668 23.45 -30.05 4.52
N GLN A 669 22.40 -30.43 3.77
CA GLN A 669 22.42 -30.50 2.31
C GLN A 669 22.68 -29.18 1.60
N LEU A 670 22.25 -28.04 2.16
CA LEU A 670 22.56 -26.72 1.63
C LEU A 670 24.05 -26.41 1.84
N ARG A 671 24.57 -26.66 3.04
CA ARG A 671 26.01 -26.52 3.33
C ARG A 671 26.84 -27.40 2.40
N PHE A 672 26.45 -28.66 2.21
CA PHE A 672 27.12 -29.57 1.29
C PHE A 672 27.18 -29.04 -0.15
N ALA A 673 26.04 -28.60 -0.69
CA ALA A 673 25.95 -28.14 -2.06
C ALA A 673 26.73 -26.84 -2.28
N LEU A 674 26.56 -25.85 -1.40
CA LEU A 674 27.18 -24.53 -1.56
C LEU A 674 28.69 -24.55 -1.32
N HIS A 675 29.18 -25.24 -0.28
CA HIS A 675 30.62 -25.36 -0.05
C HIS A 675 31.33 -26.11 -1.18
N LEU A 676 30.71 -27.19 -1.68
CA LEU A 676 31.23 -27.91 -2.83
C LEU A 676 31.25 -27.03 -4.08
N TYR A 677 30.14 -26.34 -4.38
CA TYR A 677 30.07 -25.43 -5.53
C TYR A 677 31.14 -24.34 -5.48
N ASN A 678 31.37 -23.74 -4.31
CA ASN A 678 32.45 -22.76 -4.14
C ASN A 678 33.83 -23.38 -4.39
N GLY A 679 34.11 -24.57 -3.83
CA GLY A 679 35.36 -25.28 -4.08
C GLY A 679 35.55 -25.63 -5.57
N LEU A 680 34.50 -26.09 -6.23
CA LEU A 680 34.51 -26.37 -7.67
C LEU A 680 34.78 -25.11 -8.49
N ARG A 681 34.19 -23.96 -8.15
CA ARG A 681 34.49 -22.68 -8.81
C ARG A 681 35.91 -22.18 -8.59
N ILE A 682 36.49 -22.46 -7.43
CA ILE A 682 37.90 -22.16 -7.15
C ILE A 682 38.83 -23.03 -8.01
N HIS A 683 38.45 -24.30 -8.20
CA HIS A 683 39.20 -25.24 -9.04
C HIS A 683 39.06 -24.91 -10.54
N ASP A 684 37.83 -24.72 -11.01
CA ASP A 684 37.47 -24.35 -12.37
C ASP A 684 36.43 -23.20 -12.35
N PRO A 685 36.89 -21.95 -12.60
CA PRO A 685 36.01 -20.78 -12.66
C PRO A 685 34.97 -20.81 -13.79
N THR A 686 35.08 -21.74 -14.74
CA THR A 686 34.12 -21.88 -15.85
C THR A 686 32.86 -22.64 -15.46
N ILE A 687 32.88 -23.33 -14.31
CA ILE A 687 31.70 -24.00 -13.76
C ILE A 687 30.66 -22.95 -13.39
N LYS A 688 29.53 -23.01 -14.09
CA LYS A 688 28.35 -22.19 -13.84
C LYS A 688 27.14 -23.09 -13.69
N VAL A 689 26.51 -23.01 -12.53
CA VAL A 689 25.27 -23.73 -12.23
C VAL A 689 24.27 -22.69 -11.73
N PRO A 690 23.32 -22.24 -12.58
CA PRO A 690 22.45 -21.10 -12.26
C PRO A 690 21.72 -21.23 -10.92
N LEU A 691 21.15 -22.41 -10.62
CA LEU A 691 20.44 -22.64 -9.36
C LEU A 691 21.36 -22.48 -8.13
N LEU A 692 22.59 -22.99 -8.20
CA LEU A 692 23.55 -22.88 -7.09
C LEU A 692 24.15 -21.48 -6.99
N GLU A 693 24.25 -20.76 -8.11
CA GLU A 693 24.64 -19.34 -8.11
C GLU A 693 23.57 -18.46 -7.48
N SER A 694 22.30 -18.65 -7.83
CA SER A 694 21.18 -17.98 -7.16
C SER A 694 21.12 -18.34 -5.67
N SER A 695 21.26 -19.62 -5.31
CA SER A 695 21.27 -20.06 -3.90
C SER A 695 22.45 -19.47 -3.12
N ASP A 696 23.65 -19.43 -3.70
CA ASP A 696 24.82 -18.78 -3.10
C ASP A 696 24.59 -17.28 -2.89
N ALA A 697 23.96 -16.59 -3.86
CA ALA A 697 23.59 -15.18 -3.75
C ALA A 697 22.50 -14.90 -2.71
N VAL A 698 21.65 -15.87 -2.38
CA VAL A 698 20.67 -15.76 -1.28
C VAL A 698 21.36 -15.94 0.07
N PHE A 699 22.16 -16.99 0.23
CA PHE A 699 22.73 -17.39 1.51
C PHE A 699 24.11 -16.78 1.81
N TRP A 700 24.62 -15.86 1.00
CA TRP A 700 25.99 -15.34 1.16
C TRP A 700 26.25 -14.64 2.50
N ARG A 701 25.22 -14.05 3.13
CA ARG A 701 25.30 -13.41 4.46
C ARG A 701 24.95 -14.36 5.61
N THR A 702 24.45 -15.54 5.32
CA THR A 702 23.96 -16.50 6.31
C THR A 702 25.13 -17.11 7.06
N LYS A 703 25.23 -16.82 8.36
CA LYS A 703 26.38 -17.22 9.18
C LYS A 703 26.45 -18.72 9.36
N ALA A 704 25.31 -19.39 9.38
CA ALA A 704 25.19 -20.84 9.44
C ALA A 704 25.84 -21.54 8.24
N VAL A 705 25.90 -20.90 7.06
CA VAL A 705 26.55 -21.44 5.85
C VAL A 705 28.00 -20.97 5.75
N TRP A 706 28.24 -19.65 5.84
CA TRP A 706 29.55 -19.04 5.62
C TRP A 706 30.14 -18.44 6.91
N VAL A 707 30.63 -19.30 7.81
CA VAL A 707 31.17 -18.87 9.11
C VAL A 707 32.45 -18.05 8.93
N GLY A 708 32.35 -16.73 9.15
CA GLY A 708 33.46 -15.79 8.94
C GLY A 708 33.60 -15.31 7.49
N GLY A 709 32.60 -15.57 6.65
CA GLY A 709 32.58 -15.19 5.23
C GLY A 709 32.84 -16.37 4.29
N LYS A 710 32.68 -16.11 3.00
CA LYS A 710 32.89 -17.12 1.94
C LYS A 710 34.39 -17.46 1.81
N PRO A 711 34.78 -18.74 1.87
CA PRO A 711 36.19 -19.11 1.89
C PRO A 711 36.85 -18.92 0.52
N GLU A 712 38.06 -18.38 0.53
CA GLU A 712 39.00 -18.44 -0.58
C GLU A 712 39.78 -19.76 -0.57
N LYS A 713 40.57 -19.98 -1.62
CA LYS A 713 41.45 -21.15 -1.74
C LYS A 713 42.39 -21.26 -0.53
N GLY A 714 42.46 -22.46 0.06
CA GLY A 714 43.25 -22.73 1.27
C GLY A 714 42.44 -22.69 2.56
N ALA A 715 41.15 -22.32 2.50
CA ALA A 715 40.27 -22.22 3.65
C ALA A 715 38.92 -22.95 3.48
N CYS A 716 38.65 -23.57 2.33
CA CYS A 716 37.37 -24.22 2.04
C CYS A 716 37.04 -25.32 3.07
N CYS A 717 37.98 -26.22 3.35
CA CYS A 717 37.80 -27.31 4.31
C CYS A 717 37.57 -26.77 5.73
N LYS A 718 38.37 -25.77 6.14
CA LYS A 718 38.26 -25.15 7.46
C LYS A 718 36.89 -24.51 7.67
N VAL A 719 36.43 -23.69 6.73
CA VAL A 719 35.16 -22.98 6.88
C VAL A 719 33.97 -23.95 6.78
N PHE A 720 34.06 -25.00 5.96
CA PHE A 720 33.07 -26.08 5.96
C PHE A 720 32.93 -26.73 7.34
N TRP A 721 34.02 -27.12 7.98
CA TRP A 721 33.98 -27.69 9.33
C TRP A 721 33.46 -26.72 10.39
N MET A 722 33.79 -25.43 10.26
CA MET A 722 33.20 -24.39 11.12
C MET A 722 31.68 -24.29 10.93
N SER A 723 31.17 -24.38 9.70
CA SER A 723 29.73 -24.41 9.41
C SER A 723 29.03 -25.65 9.97
N TRP A 724 29.79 -26.73 10.20
CA TRP A 724 29.37 -27.95 10.89
C TRP A 724 29.49 -27.88 12.42
N GLY A 725 29.69 -26.69 12.98
CA GLY A 725 29.69 -26.46 14.43
C GLY A 725 31.05 -26.63 15.11
N MET A 726 32.13 -26.93 14.36
CA MET A 726 33.47 -27.02 14.94
C MET A 726 34.02 -25.64 15.32
N SER A 727 34.79 -25.58 16.42
CA SER A 727 35.50 -24.35 16.77
C SER A 727 36.56 -23.99 15.72
N PRO A 728 36.91 -22.70 15.53
CA PRO A 728 37.89 -22.30 14.52
C PRO A 728 39.25 -22.99 14.65
N SER A 729 39.70 -23.29 15.87
CA SER A 729 40.96 -23.99 16.15
C SER A 729 40.86 -25.48 15.80
N HIS A 730 39.73 -26.12 16.12
CA HIS A 730 39.51 -27.53 15.80
C HIS A 730 39.35 -27.74 14.29
N ALA A 731 38.54 -26.92 13.63
CA ALA A 731 38.36 -26.95 12.18
C ALA A 731 39.68 -26.73 11.42
N ALA A 732 40.52 -25.80 11.89
CA ALA A 732 41.86 -25.59 11.31
C ALA A 732 42.77 -26.82 11.48
N ARG A 733 42.71 -27.47 12.65
CA ARG A 733 43.47 -28.71 12.89
C ARG A 733 43.00 -29.84 11.97
N VAL A 734 41.70 -30.07 11.86
CA VAL A 734 41.13 -31.10 10.96
C VAL A 734 41.49 -30.82 9.50
N ALA A 735 41.39 -29.57 9.05
CA ALA A 735 41.78 -29.18 7.70
C ALA A 735 43.29 -29.42 7.42
N SER A 736 44.15 -29.31 8.46
CA SER A 736 45.57 -29.63 8.34
C SER A 736 45.90 -31.13 8.43
N GLU A 737 45.13 -31.92 9.19
CA GLU A 737 45.37 -33.35 9.42
C GLU A 737 44.87 -34.25 8.28
N ASN A 738 43.81 -33.82 7.56
CA ASN A 738 43.19 -34.56 6.44
C ASN A 738 44.13 -34.81 5.25
N THR A 739 45.40 -34.46 5.36
CA THR A 739 46.33 -34.29 4.26
C THR A 739 47.40 -35.35 4.22
N ASP A 740 47.58 -36.07 5.33
CA ASP A 740 48.62 -37.09 5.48
C ASP A 740 48.01 -38.52 5.52
N SER A 741 46.68 -38.60 5.41
CA SER A 741 45.90 -39.83 5.58
C SER A 741 45.32 -40.31 4.24
N ASN A 742 45.80 -41.45 3.75
CA ASN A 742 45.12 -42.20 2.67
C ASN A 742 43.78 -42.82 3.11
N ASN A 743 43.40 -42.66 4.37
CA ASN A 743 42.25 -43.31 4.95
C ASN A 743 41.21 -42.24 5.33
N VAL A 744 40.26 -42.02 4.42
CA VAL A 744 39.18 -41.01 4.55
C VAL A 744 38.31 -41.23 5.81
N PHE A 745 38.31 -42.46 6.33
CA PHE A 745 37.60 -42.85 7.56
C PHE A 745 38.51 -43.16 8.75
N SER A 746 39.81 -42.79 8.70
CA SER A 746 40.74 -42.93 9.83
C SER A 746 40.36 -41.97 10.95
N PHE A 747 39.34 -42.34 11.72
CA PHE A 747 38.97 -41.66 12.94
C PHE A 747 40.02 -41.97 14.01
N ASN A 748 40.92 -41.03 14.28
CA ASN A 748 41.72 -41.08 15.49
C ASN A 748 40.76 -40.95 16.69
N SER A 749 40.54 -42.07 17.39
CA SER A 749 39.54 -42.31 18.43
C SER A 749 39.65 -41.45 19.71
N ARG A 750 40.38 -40.31 19.69
CA ARG A 750 40.87 -39.65 20.91
C ARG A 750 40.17 -38.36 21.34
N SER A 751 39.15 -37.84 20.62
CA SER A 751 38.53 -36.55 20.99
C SER A 751 37.03 -36.43 20.64
N SER A 752 36.26 -37.51 20.76
CA SER A 752 34.85 -37.55 20.31
C SER A 752 33.85 -36.71 21.12
N ALA A 753 34.22 -36.18 22.29
CA ALA A 753 33.26 -35.50 23.17
C ALA A 753 32.89 -34.07 22.73
N ASP A 754 33.74 -33.42 21.91
CA ASP A 754 33.59 -32.01 21.50
C ASP A 754 33.05 -31.82 20.06
N VAL A 755 32.74 -32.91 19.34
CA VAL A 755 32.68 -32.91 17.86
C VAL A 755 31.32 -32.53 17.27
N LEU A 756 30.22 -32.50 18.04
CA LEU A 756 28.89 -32.27 17.48
C LEU A 756 28.11 -31.25 18.29
N ARG A 757 28.44 -29.98 18.08
CA ARG A 757 27.53 -28.88 18.43
C ARG A 757 26.29 -29.01 17.53
N GLU A 758 25.10 -28.72 18.06
CA GLU A 758 23.91 -28.56 17.22
C GLU A 758 24.23 -27.58 16.08
N LEU A 759 23.88 -27.95 14.85
CA LEU A 759 24.06 -27.10 13.68
C LEU A 759 23.36 -25.77 13.93
N ASP A 760 24.06 -24.66 13.67
CA ASP A 760 23.46 -23.34 13.78
C ASP A 760 22.25 -23.27 12.84
N GLU A 761 21.10 -22.86 13.38
CA GLU A 761 19.85 -22.73 12.63
C GLU A 761 19.96 -21.58 11.61
N ILE A 762 19.48 -21.82 10.39
CA ILE A 762 19.33 -20.75 9.39
C ILE A 762 18.05 -19.99 9.73
N ARG A 763 18.21 -18.70 10.06
CA ARG A 763 17.07 -17.85 10.38
C ARG A 763 16.54 -17.17 9.11
N PRO A 764 15.20 -17.06 8.93
CA PRO A 764 14.59 -16.38 7.79
C PRO A 764 15.13 -14.98 7.53
N GLU A 765 15.31 -14.19 8.59
CA GLU A 765 15.78 -12.81 8.49
C GLU A 765 17.23 -12.69 8.05
N GLU A 766 18.03 -13.78 8.04
CA GLU A 766 19.42 -13.73 7.57
C GLU A 766 19.53 -13.70 6.04
N PHE A 767 18.52 -14.22 5.32
CA PHE A 767 18.54 -14.34 3.87
C PHE A 767 17.34 -13.68 3.15
N SER A 768 16.33 -13.19 3.88
CA SER A 768 15.23 -12.39 3.34
C SER A 768 15.11 -11.06 4.09
N PRO A 769 15.55 -9.94 3.49
CA PRO A 769 15.29 -8.61 4.03
C PRO A 769 13.78 -8.33 4.17
N SER A 770 12.95 -8.76 3.21
CA SER A 770 11.51 -8.50 3.29
C SER A 770 10.84 -9.27 4.44
N TYR A 771 11.27 -10.50 4.75
CA TYR A 771 10.79 -11.24 5.93
C TYR A 771 11.08 -10.48 7.21
N ARG A 772 12.29 -9.92 7.35
CA ARG A 772 12.68 -9.11 8.51
C ARG A 772 11.79 -7.87 8.66
N ARG A 773 11.48 -7.18 7.56
CA ARG A 773 10.65 -5.96 7.60
C ARG A 773 9.18 -6.26 7.84
N LEU A 774 8.62 -7.23 7.13
CA LEU A 774 7.19 -7.51 7.14
C LEU A 774 6.75 -8.42 8.30
N VAL A 775 7.47 -9.52 8.56
CA VAL A 775 7.07 -10.52 9.57
C VAL A 775 7.58 -10.12 10.96
N GLN A 776 8.87 -9.74 11.06
CA GLN A 776 9.45 -9.36 12.36
C GLN A 776 9.14 -7.91 12.74
N ASN A 777 8.60 -7.11 11.82
CA ASN A 777 8.38 -5.67 12.01
C ASN A 777 9.64 -4.94 12.49
N ASP A 778 10.84 -5.39 12.09
CA ASP A 778 12.11 -4.75 12.44
C ASP A 778 12.35 -3.55 11.52
N PHE A 779 11.87 -2.39 11.95
CA PHE A 779 12.17 -1.09 11.37
C PHE A 779 13.11 -0.34 12.33
N ARG A 780 14.42 -0.39 12.09
CA ARG A 780 15.37 0.35 12.94
C ARG A 780 15.14 1.84 12.76
N SER A 781 15.35 2.62 13.82
CA SER A 781 15.22 4.08 13.76
C SER A 781 16.09 4.68 12.66
N GLU A 782 17.29 4.12 12.46
CA GLU A 782 18.21 4.51 11.39
C GLU A 782 17.62 4.27 9.99
N ASP A 783 16.83 3.21 9.77
CA ASP A 783 16.22 2.91 8.47
C ASP A 783 15.10 3.91 8.13
N LEU A 784 14.28 4.25 9.13
CA LEU A 784 13.23 5.27 9.04
C LEU A 784 13.83 6.67 8.84
N GLU A 785 15.01 6.93 9.41
CA GLU A 785 15.77 8.15 9.18
C GLU A 785 16.36 8.18 7.77
N ASN A 786 17.09 7.15 7.36
CA ASN A 786 17.85 7.13 6.10
C ASN A 786 16.97 7.11 4.84
N HIS A 787 15.81 6.43 4.83
CA HIS A 787 14.97 6.36 3.62
C HIS A 787 14.41 7.71 3.17
N TYR A 788 14.20 8.65 4.10
CA TYR A 788 13.71 10.00 3.81
C TYR A 788 14.79 11.09 3.88
N THR A 789 15.96 10.80 4.48
CA THR A 789 17.08 11.76 4.61
C THR A 789 18.14 11.60 3.53
N ASN A 790 17.82 10.97 2.39
CA ASN A 790 18.74 10.94 1.25
C ASN A 790 19.27 12.35 0.97
N GLN A 791 20.61 12.46 0.88
CA GLN A 791 21.47 13.64 1.08
C GLN A 791 21.21 14.88 0.18
N ASN A 792 20.12 14.88 -0.60
CA ASN A 792 19.64 15.98 -1.42
C ASN A 792 18.25 16.49 -1.01
N ALA A 793 17.74 16.06 0.15
CA ALA A 793 16.44 16.50 0.66
C ALA A 793 16.50 18.00 0.98
N ASP A 794 15.85 18.82 0.14
CA ASP A 794 15.53 20.22 0.43
C ASP A 794 14.84 20.33 1.80
N GLU A 795 14.98 21.48 2.47
CA GLU A 795 14.39 21.77 3.80
C GLU A 795 12.90 21.35 3.91
N ALA A 796 12.17 21.41 2.79
CA ALA A 796 10.79 20.95 2.64
C ALA A 796 10.54 19.47 3.06
N THR A 797 11.52 18.58 2.93
CA THR A 797 11.36 17.15 3.26
C THR A 797 11.49 16.89 4.77
N ALA A 798 12.37 17.65 5.44
CA ALA A 798 12.50 17.61 6.89
C ALA A 798 11.24 18.18 7.56
N GLU A 799 10.65 19.20 6.95
CA GLU A 799 9.41 19.82 7.39
C GLU A 799 8.19 18.94 7.13
N ALA A 800 8.13 18.23 6.00
CA ALA A 800 7.10 17.21 5.76
C ALA A 800 7.15 16.06 6.79
N LYS A 801 8.34 15.57 7.14
CA LYS A 801 8.51 14.52 8.17
C LYS A 801 8.08 14.99 9.57
N LYS A 802 8.29 16.27 9.88
CA LYS A 802 7.82 16.87 11.15
C LYS A 802 6.32 17.15 11.17
N ARG A 803 5.72 17.53 10.03
CA ARG A 803 4.28 17.82 9.89
C ARG A 803 3.39 16.56 9.78
N TYR A 804 3.93 15.43 9.32
CA TYR A 804 3.13 14.24 8.92
C TYR A 804 3.65 12.89 9.49
N GLY A 805 4.36 12.94 10.62
CA GLY A 805 5.14 11.84 11.22
C GLY A 805 4.60 10.44 11.02
N PRO A 806 3.39 10.08 11.48
CA PRO A 806 2.95 8.69 11.40
C PRO A 806 2.39 8.21 10.04
N LEU A 807 1.99 9.09 9.08
CA LEU A 807 1.68 8.65 7.71
C LEU A 807 2.98 8.45 6.99
N VAL A 808 3.88 9.42 7.16
CA VAL A 808 5.22 9.33 6.62
C VAL A 808 5.80 8.03 7.14
N ASP A 809 5.70 7.70 8.42
CA ASP A 809 6.15 6.41 8.95
C ASP A 809 5.41 5.22 8.33
N LEU A 810 4.09 5.27 8.14
CA LEU A 810 3.34 4.19 7.50
C LEU A 810 3.77 3.96 6.04
N LEU A 811 3.80 5.02 5.24
CA LEU A 811 4.26 5.01 3.85
C LEU A 811 5.75 4.70 3.77
N THR A 812 6.55 5.13 4.74
CA THR A 812 7.97 4.76 4.87
C THR A 812 8.09 3.28 5.10
N ARG A 813 7.31 2.70 6.02
CA ARG A 813 7.32 1.26 6.28
C ARG A 813 6.87 0.49 5.04
N ILE A 814 5.81 0.93 4.37
CA ILE A 814 5.36 0.34 3.10
C ILE A 814 6.48 0.39 2.06
N ASN A 815 7.13 1.54 1.88
CA ASN A 815 8.24 1.68 0.94
C ASN A 815 9.46 0.83 1.35
N ILE A 816 9.82 0.77 2.63
CA ILE A 816 10.90 -0.09 3.15
C ILE A 816 10.58 -1.56 2.89
N ILE A 817 9.33 -1.98 3.12
CA ILE A 817 8.90 -3.35 2.85
C ILE A 817 8.99 -3.61 1.34
N ARG A 818 8.49 -2.71 0.50
CA ARG A 818 8.54 -2.84 -0.95
C ARG A 818 9.97 -2.91 -1.47
N ASP A 819 10.83 -1.98 -1.08
CA ASP A 819 12.23 -1.97 -1.50
C ASP A 819 12.95 -3.24 -1.00
N ALA A 820 12.57 -3.77 0.16
CA ALA A 820 13.06 -5.07 0.63
C ALA A 820 12.47 -6.27 -0.14
N MET A 821 11.25 -6.15 -0.67
CA MET A 821 10.64 -7.15 -1.57
C MET A 821 11.33 -7.13 -2.93
N ASP A 822 11.69 -5.96 -3.45
CA ASP A 822 12.49 -5.79 -4.67
C ASP A 822 13.88 -6.43 -4.50
N ASP A 823 14.52 -6.28 -3.34
CA ASP A 823 15.77 -6.97 -3.01
C ASP A 823 15.62 -8.52 -3.03
N ASP A 824 14.42 -9.02 -2.76
CA ASP A 824 14.07 -10.45 -2.70
C ASP A 824 13.43 -10.99 -4.02
N GLU A 825 13.12 -10.11 -4.98
CA GLU A 825 12.29 -10.33 -6.18
C GLU A 825 12.68 -11.57 -6.97
N ASP A 826 13.96 -11.69 -7.34
CA ASP A 826 14.40 -12.72 -8.30
C ASP A 826 14.79 -14.04 -7.65
N ASN A 827 15.24 -14.03 -6.40
CA ASN A 827 15.95 -15.17 -5.83
C ASN A 827 15.36 -15.69 -4.51
N VAL A 828 14.44 -14.94 -3.88
CA VAL A 828 13.85 -15.30 -2.59
C VAL A 828 12.34 -15.47 -2.69
N LEU A 829 11.60 -14.43 -3.09
CA LEU A 829 10.13 -14.47 -3.14
C LEU A 829 9.57 -15.62 -3.99
N PRO A 830 10.04 -15.86 -5.23
CA PRO A 830 9.47 -16.89 -6.10
C PRO A 830 9.94 -18.30 -5.73
N VAL A 831 10.91 -18.47 -4.83
CA VAL A 831 11.54 -19.77 -4.53
C VAL A 831 10.86 -20.43 -3.34
N ASN A 832 10.47 -21.70 -3.51
CA ASN A 832 10.02 -22.60 -2.46
C ASN A 832 11.22 -23.27 -1.79
N PHE A 833 11.71 -22.71 -0.69
CA PHE A 833 12.91 -23.19 -0.01
C PHE A 833 12.77 -24.62 0.57
N THR A 834 11.54 -25.06 0.85
CA THR A 834 11.29 -26.46 1.24
C THR A 834 11.56 -27.41 0.07
N ALA A 835 11.08 -27.07 -1.13
CA ALA A 835 11.31 -27.84 -2.34
C ALA A 835 12.78 -27.81 -2.76
N LEU A 836 13.43 -26.64 -2.66
CA LEU A 836 14.87 -26.48 -2.87
C LEU A 836 15.67 -27.40 -1.92
N GLY A 837 15.32 -27.43 -0.64
CA GLY A 837 15.94 -28.34 0.33
C GLY A 837 15.86 -29.80 -0.09
N SER A 838 14.71 -30.22 -0.62
CA SER A 838 14.51 -31.58 -1.14
C SER A 838 15.38 -31.87 -2.38
N ILE A 839 15.48 -30.92 -3.31
CA ILE A 839 16.33 -31.04 -4.52
C ILE A 839 17.81 -31.12 -4.14
N LEU A 840 18.26 -30.30 -3.17
CA LEU A 840 19.64 -30.33 -2.69
C LEU A 840 19.97 -31.66 -2.01
N LEU A 841 19.02 -32.24 -1.28
CA LEU A 841 19.20 -33.58 -0.70
C LEU A 841 19.24 -34.67 -1.78
N GLU A 842 18.42 -34.56 -2.83
CA GLU A 842 18.46 -35.44 -4.00
C GLU A 842 19.83 -35.39 -4.66
N TYR A 843 20.38 -34.19 -4.85
CA TYR A 843 21.72 -33.98 -5.36
C TYR A 843 22.80 -34.65 -4.49
N VAL A 844 22.80 -34.40 -3.17
CA VAL A 844 23.81 -34.95 -2.25
C VAL A 844 23.80 -36.48 -2.28
N ASN A 845 22.62 -37.10 -2.29
CA ASN A 845 22.49 -38.55 -2.36
C ASN A 845 22.90 -39.09 -3.74
N ALA A 846 22.44 -38.48 -4.83
CA ALA A 846 22.74 -38.93 -6.18
C ALA A 846 24.24 -38.80 -6.50
N LEU A 847 24.90 -37.74 -6.02
CA LEU A 847 26.35 -37.60 -6.11
C LEU A 847 27.07 -38.67 -5.29
N SER A 848 26.62 -38.92 -4.05
CA SER A 848 27.17 -39.97 -3.19
C SER A 848 27.10 -41.34 -3.84
N ASP A 849 25.97 -41.68 -4.46
CA ASP A 849 25.78 -42.96 -5.14
C ASP A 849 26.62 -43.01 -6.43
N HIS A 850 26.66 -41.93 -7.22
CA HIS A 850 27.46 -41.83 -8.44
C HIS A 850 28.96 -42.03 -8.20
N MET A 851 29.46 -41.52 -7.07
CA MET A 851 30.88 -41.61 -6.69
C MET A 851 31.20 -42.87 -5.87
N GLY A 852 30.19 -43.69 -5.52
CA GLY A 852 30.36 -44.89 -4.68
C GLY A 852 30.54 -44.61 -3.19
N TRP A 853 30.32 -43.37 -2.74
CA TRP A 853 30.51 -42.95 -1.36
C TRP A 853 29.52 -43.60 -0.40
N SER A 854 28.27 -43.81 -0.83
CA SER A 854 27.25 -44.48 -0.03
C SER A 854 27.66 -45.91 0.35
N GLU A 855 28.21 -46.67 -0.60
CA GLU A 855 28.70 -48.04 -0.36
C GLU A 855 29.87 -48.03 0.60
N MET A 856 30.84 -47.11 0.42
CA MET A 856 31.96 -46.95 1.36
C MET A 856 31.49 -46.67 2.79
N ILE A 857 30.51 -45.78 2.97
CA ILE A 857 29.98 -45.47 4.30
C ILE A 857 29.27 -46.69 4.90
N GLN A 858 28.48 -47.41 4.10
CA GLN A 858 27.81 -48.63 4.56
C GLN A 858 28.79 -49.73 4.94
N ASP A 859 29.88 -49.90 4.19
CA ASP A 859 30.95 -50.83 4.50
C ASP A 859 31.62 -50.49 5.84
N VAL A 860 31.95 -49.21 6.06
CA VAL A 860 32.50 -48.74 7.34
C VAL A 860 31.54 -48.99 8.50
N VAL A 861 30.25 -48.70 8.33
CA VAL A 861 29.22 -48.95 9.34
C VAL A 861 29.04 -50.45 9.60
N ARG A 862 29.14 -51.30 8.57
CA ARG A 862 29.05 -52.76 8.67
C ARG A 862 30.26 -53.33 9.42
N ASP A 863 31.44 -52.80 9.14
CA ASP A 863 32.69 -53.24 9.75
C ASP A 863 32.82 -52.72 11.21
N ASN A 864 32.04 -51.70 11.60
CA ASN A 864 32.06 -51.09 12.92
C ASN A 864 30.64 -50.98 13.53
N PRO A 865 29.99 -52.11 13.90
CA PRO A 865 28.59 -52.12 14.33
C PRO A 865 28.33 -51.30 15.60
N ASP A 866 29.33 -51.05 16.44
CA ASP A 866 29.23 -50.23 17.65
C ASP A 866 28.77 -48.79 17.35
N ILE A 867 29.08 -48.29 16.15
CA ILE A 867 28.66 -46.96 15.68
C ILE A 867 27.12 -46.85 15.61
N ARG A 868 26.41 -47.94 15.32
CA ARG A 868 24.94 -47.98 15.28
C ARG A 868 24.28 -47.91 16.65
N PHE A 869 25.02 -48.17 17.73
CA PHE A 869 24.50 -48.09 19.09
C PHE A 869 24.80 -46.75 19.76
N GLY A 870 25.20 -45.74 18.96
CA GLY A 870 25.58 -44.44 19.49
C GLY A 870 26.86 -44.52 20.32
N ARG A 871 27.71 -45.52 20.08
CA ARG A 871 29.01 -45.66 20.73
C ARG A 871 30.12 -45.29 19.76
N THR A 872 31.06 -44.49 20.25
CA THR A 872 32.32 -44.21 19.56
C THR A 872 33.09 -45.50 19.29
N MET A 873 34.04 -45.51 18.34
CA MET A 873 34.95 -46.66 18.14
C MET A 873 35.80 -47.01 19.39
N GLY A 874 35.82 -46.13 20.41
CA GLY A 874 36.41 -46.38 21.73
C GLY A 874 35.41 -46.86 22.80
N GLY A 875 34.15 -47.15 22.45
CA GLY A 875 33.13 -47.71 23.35
C GLY A 875 32.36 -46.69 24.23
N SER A 876 32.67 -45.38 24.17
CA SER A 876 31.93 -44.35 24.91
C SER A 876 30.60 -43.97 24.24
N ASP A 877 29.55 -43.72 25.04
CA ASP A 877 28.22 -43.29 24.56
C ASP A 877 28.25 -41.83 24.07
N LEU A 878 27.67 -41.58 22.89
CA LEU A 878 27.49 -40.25 22.28
C LEU A 878 26.27 -39.55 22.93
N ARG A 879 26.50 -38.48 23.70
CA ARG A 879 25.39 -37.69 24.28
C ARG A 879 24.67 -36.88 23.20
N GLY A 880 23.33 -36.88 23.24
CA GLY A 880 22.49 -36.13 22.29
C GLY A 880 22.29 -36.79 20.92
N PHE A 881 22.76 -38.04 20.76
CA PHE A 881 22.81 -38.73 19.48
C PHE A 881 21.64 -39.71 19.32
N THR A 882 20.76 -39.47 18.33
CA THR A 882 19.86 -40.50 17.83
C THR A 882 20.60 -41.31 16.77
N ALA A 883 21.08 -42.49 17.13
CA ALA A 883 21.72 -43.41 16.20
C ALA A 883 20.69 -43.91 15.18
N SER A 884 20.61 -43.21 14.06
CA SER A 884 19.87 -43.61 12.87
C SER A 884 20.87 -43.78 11.72
N ASP A 885 20.63 -44.78 10.87
CA ASP A 885 21.46 -45.03 9.69
C ASP A 885 21.55 -43.78 8.79
N LEU A 886 20.48 -42.97 8.77
CA LEU A 886 20.44 -41.69 8.07
C LEU A 886 21.47 -40.69 8.62
N ASN A 887 21.54 -40.51 9.94
CA ASN A 887 22.49 -39.59 10.56
C ASN A 887 23.94 -40.06 10.35
N LEU A 888 24.18 -41.38 10.44
CA LEU A 888 25.49 -41.98 10.17
C LEU A 888 25.93 -41.75 8.72
N LYS A 889 25.00 -41.92 7.75
CA LYS A 889 25.27 -41.61 6.35
C LYS A 889 25.74 -40.16 6.18
N HIS A 890 25.01 -39.20 6.75
CA HIS A 890 25.32 -37.77 6.60
C HIS A 890 26.64 -37.37 7.26
N GLN A 891 26.98 -37.96 8.40
CA GLN A 891 28.29 -37.75 9.01
C GLN A 891 29.42 -38.31 8.15
N GLY A 892 29.24 -39.53 7.61
CA GLY A 892 30.19 -40.09 6.64
C GLY A 892 30.39 -39.17 5.43
N LEU A 893 29.29 -38.59 4.91
CA LEU A 893 29.35 -37.60 3.83
C LEU A 893 30.06 -36.32 4.25
N ALA A 894 29.85 -35.81 5.47
CA ALA A 894 30.58 -34.65 6.00
C ALA A 894 32.10 -34.85 5.94
N HIS A 895 32.58 -36.03 6.33
CA HIS A 895 34.01 -36.35 6.25
C HIS A 895 34.52 -36.43 4.82
N ILE A 896 33.78 -37.07 3.92
CA ILE A 896 34.12 -37.14 2.49
C ILE A 896 34.21 -35.74 1.88
N TRP A 897 33.24 -34.86 2.16
CA TRP A 897 33.25 -33.48 1.68
C TRP A 897 34.43 -32.69 2.24
N GLY A 898 34.69 -32.80 3.55
CA GLY A 898 35.83 -32.15 4.18
C GLY A 898 37.16 -32.58 3.54
N HIS A 899 37.31 -33.87 3.21
CA HIS A 899 38.49 -34.36 2.50
C HIS A 899 38.58 -33.82 1.07
N LEU A 900 37.47 -33.81 0.33
CA LEU A 900 37.41 -33.25 -1.03
C LEU A 900 37.80 -31.76 -1.07
N LEU A 901 37.22 -30.95 -0.17
CA LEU A 901 37.53 -29.53 -0.03
C LEU A 901 38.99 -29.30 0.40
N SER A 902 39.54 -30.18 1.25
CA SER A 902 40.96 -30.12 1.63
C SER A 902 41.89 -30.35 0.44
N CYS A 903 41.49 -31.20 -0.50
CA CYS A 903 42.29 -31.47 -1.70
C CYS A 903 42.23 -30.29 -2.69
N ILE A 904 41.08 -29.62 -2.78
CA ILE A 904 40.93 -28.36 -3.53
C ILE A 904 41.82 -27.26 -2.91
N ASP A 905 41.82 -27.13 -1.59
CA ASP A 905 42.64 -26.15 -0.87
C ASP A 905 44.15 -26.29 -1.15
N LYS A 906 44.61 -27.51 -1.49
CA LYS A 906 46.02 -27.86 -1.65
C LYS A 906 46.49 -28.08 -3.10
N ASP A 907 45.59 -28.01 -4.08
CA ASP A 907 45.86 -28.42 -5.48
C ASP A 907 46.37 -29.85 -5.64
N SER A 908 46.17 -30.73 -4.65
CA SER A 908 46.66 -32.11 -4.65
C SER A 908 45.71 -33.06 -5.38
N THR A 909 45.09 -32.61 -6.47
CA THR A 909 44.04 -33.34 -7.19
C THR A 909 44.57 -34.58 -7.94
N GLY A 910 45.86 -34.61 -8.26
CA GLY A 910 46.53 -35.73 -8.94
C GLY A 910 46.79 -36.95 -8.05
N GLU A 911 46.70 -36.81 -6.73
CA GLU A 911 46.95 -37.88 -5.74
C GLU A 911 45.66 -38.51 -5.19
N LEU A 912 44.50 -38.00 -5.63
CA LEU A 912 43.19 -38.48 -5.18
C LEU A 912 42.87 -39.88 -5.70
N LEU A 913 42.26 -40.71 -4.85
CA LEU A 913 41.64 -41.95 -5.31
C LEU A 913 40.59 -41.64 -6.40
N PRO A 914 40.37 -42.54 -7.36
CA PRO A 914 39.40 -42.33 -8.45
C PRO A 914 37.98 -41.95 -7.98
N VAL A 915 37.61 -42.36 -6.76
CA VAL A 915 36.34 -42.04 -6.10
C VAL A 915 36.24 -40.59 -5.59
N PHE A 916 37.31 -39.81 -5.61
CA PHE A 916 37.34 -38.38 -5.26
C PHE A 916 37.73 -37.49 -6.44
N ASN A 917 37.60 -37.98 -7.67
CA ASN A 917 37.95 -37.22 -8.87
C ASN A 917 37.07 -35.96 -9.01
N ILE A 918 37.70 -34.79 -8.89
CA ILE A 918 37.02 -33.49 -8.86
C ILE A 918 36.34 -33.15 -10.19
N ASP A 919 36.96 -33.49 -11.33
CA ASP A 919 36.38 -33.25 -12.65
C ASP A 919 35.09 -34.05 -12.86
N LYS A 920 35.06 -35.30 -12.36
CA LYS A 920 33.83 -36.12 -12.38
C LYS A 920 32.75 -35.52 -11.49
N VAL A 921 33.11 -35.05 -10.30
CA VAL A 921 32.17 -34.37 -9.41
C VAL A 921 31.61 -33.12 -10.09
N ALA A 922 32.46 -32.26 -10.67
CA ALA A 922 32.05 -31.07 -11.41
C ALA A 922 31.10 -31.39 -12.57
N ALA A 923 31.45 -32.39 -13.40
CA ALA A 923 30.63 -32.81 -14.52
C ALA A 923 29.27 -33.34 -14.06
N PHE A 924 29.24 -34.12 -12.97
CA PHE A 924 27.98 -34.61 -12.38
C PHE A 924 27.13 -33.48 -11.82
N THR A 925 27.72 -32.56 -11.03
CA THR A 925 27.01 -31.41 -10.47
C THR A 925 26.33 -30.61 -11.56
N LYS A 926 27.06 -30.28 -12.63
CA LYS A 926 26.50 -29.56 -13.77
C LYS A 926 25.36 -30.35 -14.42
N LEU A 927 25.59 -31.62 -14.75
CA LEU A 927 24.59 -32.48 -15.40
C LEU A 927 23.31 -32.67 -14.57
N PHE A 928 23.44 -32.75 -13.23
CA PHE A 928 22.31 -32.89 -12.33
C PHE A 928 21.45 -31.62 -12.37
N PHE A 929 22.05 -30.45 -12.14
CA PHE A 929 21.31 -29.19 -12.05
C PHE A 929 20.82 -28.67 -13.41
N ASP A 930 21.48 -29.02 -14.52
CA ASP A 930 20.99 -28.73 -15.88
C ASP A 930 19.65 -29.44 -16.19
N LYS A 931 19.27 -30.47 -15.40
CA LYS A 931 18.01 -31.21 -15.53
C LYS A 931 16.92 -30.76 -14.54
N VAL A 932 17.25 -29.85 -13.62
CA VAL A 932 16.28 -29.36 -12.63
C VAL A 932 15.45 -28.26 -13.28
N GLU A 933 14.20 -28.59 -13.62
CA GLU A 933 13.22 -27.64 -14.13
C GLU A 933 12.88 -26.57 -13.07
N ASN A 934 12.68 -25.33 -13.51
CA ASN A 934 12.40 -24.20 -12.60
C ASN A 934 11.10 -24.41 -11.82
N GLU A 935 10.09 -25.01 -12.44
CA GLU A 935 8.78 -25.32 -11.86
C GLU A 935 8.87 -26.27 -10.66
N ARG A 936 9.99 -26.98 -10.46
CA ARG A 936 10.21 -27.82 -9.27
C ARG A 936 10.42 -27.01 -7.99
N TYR A 937 10.86 -25.75 -8.09
CA TYR A 937 11.20 -24.93 -6.93
C TYR A 937 10.77 -23.46 -7.04
N ARG A 938 10.44 -22.95 -8.23
CA ARG A 938 9.83 -21.63 -8.41
C ARG A 938 8.32 -21.77 -8.48
N PHE A 939 7.59 -21.00 -7.69
CA PHE A 939 6.12 -21.11 -7.60
C PHE A 939 5.37 -19.86 -8.06
N PHE A 940 6.06 -18.74 -8.29
CA PHE A 940 5.41 -17.61 -8.95
C PHE A 940 5.14 -17.96 -10.41
N VAL A 941 3.86 -17.92 -10.77
CA VAL A 941 3.41 -18.15 -12.13
C VAL A 941 3.22 -16.80 -12.80
N GLU A 942 4.00 -16.55 -13.85
CA GLU A 942 3.86 -15.31 -14.61
C GLU A 942 2.54 -15.29 -15.39
N VAL A 943 1.96 -14.09 -15.52
CA VAL A 943 0.77 -13.91 -16.35
C VAL A 943 1.16 -14.20 -17.79
N GLU A 944 0.54 -15.21 -18.41
CA GLU A 944 0.68 -15.42 -19.85
C GLU A 944 0.34 -14.09 -20.54
N GLN A 945 1.33 -13.53 -21.24
CA GLN A 945 1.10 -12.36 -22.09
C GLN A 945 0.05 -12.76 -23.11
N SER A 946 -1.21 -12.43 -22.81
CA SER A 946 -2.31 -12.60 -23.74
C SER A 946 -1.86 -11.86 -25.00
N PRO A 947 -1.84 -12.52 -26.18
CA PRO A 947 -1.36 -11.89 -27.40
C PRO A 947 -2.13 -10.59 -27.54
N ILE A 948 -1.43 -9.45 -27.35
CA ILE A 948 -1.97 -8.09 -27.23
C ILE A 948 -3.27 -8.07 -28.00
N ALA A 949 -4.42 -8.09 -27.29
CA ALA A 949 -5.71 -8.40 -27.89
C ALA A 949 -5.81 -7.61 -29.19
N LYS A 950 -5.67 -8.29 -30.35
CA LYS A 950 -5.45 -7.64 -31.66
C LYS A 950 -6.33 -6.42 -31.70
N LYS A 951 -5.74 -5.21 -31.67
CA LYS A 951 -6.47 -3.94 -31.44
C LYS A 951 -7.83 -4.04 -32.13
N ARG A 952 -8.89 -4.28 -31.36
CA ARG A 952 -10.18 -4.72 -31.92
C ARG A 952 -10.61 -3.66 -32.92
N ASN A 953 -10.84 -4.05 -34.16
CA ASN A 953 -11.29 -3.14 -35.21
C ASN A 953 -12.55 -2.39 -34.72
N PRO A 954 -12.53 -1.04 -34.55
CA PRO A 954 -13.66 -0.28 -34.03
C PRO A 954 -14.87 -0.30 -34.97
N LEU A 955 -14.68 -0.76 -36.22
CA LEU A 955 -15.73 -0.98 -37.22
C LEU A 955 -16.37 -2.37 -37.14
N GLN A 956 -15.82 -3.32 -36.35
CA GLN A 956 -16.44 -4.63 -36.11
C GLN A 956 -17.39 -4.55 -34.89
N GLY A 957 -18.62 -5.04 -35.09
CA GLY A 957 -19.72 -5.02 -34.11
C GLY A 957 -20.87 -4.07 -34.48
N THR A 958 -22.01 -4.18 -33.80
CA THR A 958 -23.18 -3.32 -34.03
C THR A 958 -23.03 -1.99 -33.28
N TYR A 959 -22.83 -0.91 -34.05
CA TYR A 959 -22.91 0.47 -33.57
C TYR A 959 -24.39 0.90 -33.49
N PRO A 960 -24.90 1.55 -32.43
CA PRO A 960 -24.43 1.72 -31.05
C PRO A 960 -25.16 0.79 -30.06
N LEU A 961 -25.69 -0.33 -30.54
CA LEU A 961 -26.58 -1.22 -29.78
C LEU A 961 -25.89 -1.91 -28.59
N GLY A 962 -24.57 -1.83 -28.50
CA GLY A 962 -23.77 -2.33 -27.37
C GLY A 962 -22.77 -1.34 -26.78
N ARG A 963 -22.85 -0.04 -27.07
CA ARG A 963 -21.83 0.95 -26.61
C ARG A 963 -22.30 1.95 -25.56
N THR A 964 -23.61 2.11 -25.33
CA THR A 964 -24.16 3.01 -24.29
C THR A 964 -25.27 2.36 -23.44
N GLY A 965 -25.55 1.05 -23.65
CA GLY A 965 -26.69 0.36 -23.02
C GLY A 965 -28.07 0.81 -23.51
N LYS A 966 -28.16 1.41 -24.70
CA LYS A 966 -29.39 2.03 -25.22
C LYS A 966 -29.95 1.30 -26.46
N THR A 967 -31.25 1.42 -26.67
CA THR A 967 -32.05 0.72 -27.71
C THR A 967 -31.94 1.42 -29.08
N PRO A 968 -32.38 0.79 -30.20
CA PRO A 968 -32.40 1.44 -31.52
C PRO A 968 -33.21 2.76 -31.59
N GLN A 969 -34.02 3.05 -30.58
CA GLN A 969 -34.88 4.23 -30.50
C GLN A 969 -34.22 5.40 -29.76
N ASP A 970 -33.11 5.17 -29.07
CA ASP A 970 -32.41 6.19 -28.29
C ASP A 970 -31.40 6.96 -29.16
N PRO A 971 -31.40 8.31 -29.10
CA PRO A 971 -30.51 9.09 -29.94
C PRO A 971 -29.05 9.11 -29.45
N LEU A 972 -28.12 9.02 -30.40
CA LEU A 972 -26.68 9.23 -30.20
C LEU A 972 -26.42 10.67 -29.76
N ARG A 973 -25.66 10.90 -28.68
CA ARG A 973 -25.28 12.27 -28.30
C ARG A 973 -23.98 12.67 -29.00
N ALA A 974 -24.03 13.67 -29.87
CA ALA A 974 -22.83 14.33 -30.39
C ALA A 974 -22.37 15.43 -29.42
N TYR A 975 -21.11 15.84 -29.49
CA TYR A 975 -20.59 16.95 -28.71
C TYR A 975 -19.74 17.88 -29.58
N TRP A 976 -19.67 19.14 -29.17
CA TRP A 976 -18.79 20.12 -29.80
C TRP A 976 -17.39 20.00 -29.21
N SER A 977 -16.40 19.80 -30.08
CA SER A 977 -14.99 19.96 -29.75
C SER A 977 -14.54 21.34 -30.21
N PHE A 978 -14.12 22.16 -29.26
CA PHE A 978 -13.54 23.48 -29.52
C PHE A 978 -12.02 23.39 -29.39
N GLY A 979 -11.31 23.99 -30.33
CA GLY A 979 -9.85 24.04 -30.31
C GLY A 979 -9.32 25.15 -31.21
N TYR A 980 -8.00 25.23 -31.32
CA TYR A 980 -7.32 26.15 -32.23
C TYR A 980 -6.55 25.36 -33.28
N SER A 981 -6.65 25.78 -34.54
CA SER A 981 -5.78 25.31 -35.62
C SER A 981 -4.32 25.70 -35.37
N LYS A 982 -3.38 25.12 -36.12
CA LYS A 982 -1.95 25.50 -36.07
C LYS A 982 -1.69 26.99 -36.29
N ARG A 983 -2.57 27.68 -37.03
CA ARG A 983 -2.53 29.13 -37.25
C ARG A 983 -3.25 29.92 -36.16
N ARG A 984 -3.53 29.29 -35.01
CA ARG A 984 -4.29 29.84 -33.87
C ARG A 984 -5.68 30.36 -34.24
N THR A 985 -6.27 29.85 -35.32
CA THR A 985 -7.67 30.16 -35.67
C THR A 985 -8.59 29.23 -34.88
N PRO A 986 -9.62 29.72 -34.19
CA PRO A 986 -10.57 28.87 -33.48
C PRO A 986 -11.30 27.94 -34.45
N VAL A 987 -11.49 26.69 -34.04
CA VAL A 987 -12.17 25.63 -34.79
C VAL A 987 -13.17 24.96 -33.85
N ALA A 988 -14.42 24.86 -34.30
CA ALA A 988 -15.47 24.10 -33.63
C ALA A 988 -15.85 22.91 -34.52
N ARG A 989 -15.87 21.70 -33.95
CA ARG A 989 -16.22 20.46 -34.66
C ARG A 989 -17.32 19.72 -33.93
N LEU A 990 -18.33 19.27 -34.67
CA LEU A 990 -19.32 18.36 -34.15
C LEU A 990 -18.78 16.93 -34.27
N ILE A 991 -18.54 16.28 -33.12
CA ILE A 991 -17.96 14.94 -33.04
C ILE A 991 -19.07 13.92 -32.79
N THR A 992 -19.12 12.90 -33.64
CA THR A 992 -19.82 11.65 -33.38
C THR A 992 -18.88 10.75 -32.57
N PRO A 993 -19.24 10.38 -31.33
CA PRO A 993 -18.34 9.66 -30.42
C PRO A 993 -17.98 8.25 -30.92
N GLY A 994 -16.73 7.88 -30.67
CA GLY A 994 -16.13 6.56 -30.87
C GLY A 994 -16.41 5.60 -29.70
N ARG A 995 -15.73 4.44 -29.68
CA ARG A 995 -15.85 3.42 -28.61
C ARG A 995 -15.33 3.91 -27.25
N LEU A 996 -14.27 4.70 -27.28
CA LEU A 996 -13.53 5.12 -26.08
C LEU A 996 -13.73 6.61 -25.79
N THR A 997 -14.53 7.30 -26.60
CA THR A 997 -14.77 8.74 -26.46
C THR A 997 -15.57 8.97 -25.17
N PRO A 998 -14.96 9.55 -24.12
CA PRO A 998 -15.65 9.78 -22.87
C PRO A 998 -16.62 10.96 -23.01
N LEU A 999 -17.78 10.86 -22.37
CA LEU A 999 -18.62 12.02 -22.08
C LEU A 999 -18.01 12.70 -20.85
N GLU A 1000 -17.30 13.79 -21.12
CA GLU A 1000 -16.68 14.74 -20.18
C GLU A 1000 -15.38 14.30 -19.48
N GLY A 1001 -14.34 15.14 -19.63
CA GLY A 1001 -13.14 15.21 -18.80
C GLY A 1001 -12.15 14.04 -18.86
N LEU A 1002 -11.13 14.12 -19.75
CA LEU A 1002 -9.71 13.71 -19.58
C LEU A 1002 -8.99 13.56 -20.96
N PRO A 1003 -7.68 13.24 -20.98
CA PRO A 1003 -6.53 14.09 -21.25
C PRO A 1003 -6.27 14.32 -22.75
N VAL A 1004 -5.55 15.40 -23.09
CA VAL A 1004 -5.14 15.71 -24.48
C VAL A 1004 -4.11 14.68 -24.95
N TYR A 1005 -4.56 13.64 -25.65
CA TYR A 1005 -3.66 12.73 -26.38
C TYR A 1005 -2.94 13.52 -27.49
N GLU A 1006 -1.60 13.59 -27.46
CA GLU A 1006 -0.79 14.21 -28.50
C GLU A 1006 -0.66 13.30 -29.75
N GLY A 1007 -1.79 12.96 -30.37
CA GLY A 1007 -1.83 12.13 -31.58
C GLY A 1007 -1.01 12.70 -32.74
N GLU A 1008 -0.73 14.01 -32.71
CA GLU A 1008 0.09 14.70 -33.71
C GLU A 1008 1.51 14.12 -33.83
N LYS A 1009 2.14 13.72 -32.72
CA LYS A 1009 3.53 13.23 -32.71
C LYS A 1009 3.72 11.92 -33.48
N LYS A 1010 2.64 11.15 -33.71
CA LYS A 1010 2.67 9.86 -34.41
C LYS A 1010 2.27 9.94 -35.90
N LEU A 1011 2.02 11.15 -36.42
CA LEU A 1011 1.61 11.32 -37.80
C LEU A 1011 2.76 11.12 -38.79
N LYS A 1012 2.46 10.43 -39.89
CA LYS A 1012 3.43 10.14 -40.95
C LYS A 1012 3.36 11.23 -42.02
N ARG A 1013 4.52 11.74 -42.43
CA ARG A 1013 4.64 12.55 -43.64
C ARG A 1013 4.61 11.64 -44.86
N GLY A 1014 3.89 12.04 -45.90
CA GLY A 1014 3.88 11.38 -47.19
C GLY A 1014 5.15 11.67 -48.00
N PRO A 1015 5.30 11.04 -49.18
CA PRO A 1015 6.51 11.13 -50.01
C PRO A 1015 6.94 12.56 -50.38
N ARG A 1016 6.01 13.52 -50.36
CA ARG A 1016 6.27 14.93 -50.69
C ARG A 1016 6.59 15.80 -49.46
N GLY A 1017 6.83 15.20 -48.29
CA GLY A 1017 7.10 15.92 -47.04
C GLY A 1017 5.85 16.53 -46.37
N LYS A 1018 4.70 16.45 -47.03
CA LYS A 1018 3.37 16.86 -46.57
C LYS A 1018 2.80 15.85 -45.59
N TYR A 1019 2.02 16.27 -44.59
CA TYR A 1019 1.36 15.30 -43.71
C TYR A 1019 0.25 14.56 -44.48
N ARG A 1020 -0.01 13.30 -44.12
CA ARG A 1020 -1.16 12.58 -44.68
C ARG A 1020 -2.45 13.08 -44.06
N HIS A 1021 -3.49 13.29 -44.87
CA HIS A 1021 -4.83 13.60 -44.35
C HIS A 1021 -5.38 12.38 -43.60
N ILE A 1022 -6.05 12.55 -42.46
CA ILE A 1022 -6.48 11.42 -41.62
C ILE A 1022 -7.38 10.42 -42.36
N ALA A 1023 -8.26 10.90 -43.22
CA ALA A 1023 -9.10 10.07 -44.09
C ALA A 1023 -8.33 9.22 -45.13
N SER A 1024 -7.01 9.39 -45.27
CA SER A 1024 -6.15 8.58 -46.15
C SER A 1024 -5.46 7.41 -45.41
N TYR A 1025 -5.56 7.34 -44.08
CA TYR A 1025 -4.98 6.27 -43.29
C TYR A 1025 -5.77 4.98 -43.47
N THR A 1026 -5.06 3.83 -43.43
CA THR A 1026 -5.76 2.55 -43.33
C THR A 1026 -6.35 2.38 -41.96
N LEU A 1027 -7.32 1.48 -41.83
CA LEU A 1027 -7.86 1.09 -40.54
C LEU A 1027 -6.76 0.68 -39.54
N GLU A 1028 -5.79 -0.13 -39.96
CA GLU A 1028 -4.67 -0.55 -39.10
C GLU A 1028 -3.85 0.67 -38.65
N ALA A 1029 -3.58 1.61 -39.56
CA ALA A 1029 -2.83 2.81 -39.25
C ALA A 1029 -3.62 3.78 -38.35
N LEU A 1030 -4.96 3.80 -38.44
CA LEU A 1030 -5.82 4.55 -37.52
C LEU A 1030 -5.85 3.90 -36.12
N LEU A 1031 -5.91 2.57 -36.05
CA LEU A 1031 -5.79 1.82 -34.80
C LEU A 1031 -4.44 2.05 -34.12
N ASP A 1032 -3.37 2.20 -34.89
CA ASP A 1032 -2.04 2.57 -34.39
C ASP A 1032 -1.99 3.99 -33.82
N LEU A 1033 -2.84 4.88 -34.31
CA LEU A 1033 -3.06 6.22 -33.78
C LEU A 1033 -4.10 6.27 -32.65
N ASN A 1034 -4.51 5.12 -32.11
CA ASN A 1034 -5.56 4.98 -31.09
C ASN A 1034 -6.91 5.58 -31.51
N TRP A 1035 -7.23 5.55 -32.82
CA TRP A 1035 -8.55 5.94 -33.28
C TRP A 1035 -9.60 4.97 -32.76
N ASP A 1036 -10.55 5.49 -32.01
CA ASP A 1036 -11.58 4.71 -31.32
C ASP A 1036 -12.88 4.55 -32.15
N GLY A 1037 -12.89 5.07 -33.38
CA GLY A 1037 -14.07 5.10 -34.24
C GLY A 1037 -14.83 6.43 -34.22
N SER A 1038 -14.34 7.44 -33.49
CA SER A 1038 -14.93 8.79 -33.50
C SER A 1038 -14.83 9.45 -34.87
N LEU A 1039 -15.89 10.14 -35.28
CA LEU A 1039 -15.98 10.80 -36.58
C LEU A 1039 -16.35 12.26 -36.41
N TYR A 1040 -15.93 13.12 -37.33
CA TYR A 1040 -16.41 14.50 -37.40
C TYR A 1040 -16.77 14.88 -38.84
N VAL A 1041 -17.63 15.89 -39.00
CA VAL A 1041 -18.01 16.42 -40.31
C VAL A 1041 -16.99 17.47 -40.73
N SER A 1042 -16.31 17.25 -41.86
CA SER A 1042 -15.38 18.25 -42.40
C SER A 1042 -16.13 19.48 -42.92
N THR A 1043 -15.67 20.68 -42.54
CA THR A 1043 -16.38 21.95 -42.81
C THR A 1043 -15.62 22.89 -43.75
N LYS A 1044 -14.44 22.50 -44.26
CA LYS A 1044 -13.59 23.36 -45.11
C LYS A 1044 -13.17 22.72 -46.43
N GLY A 1045 -12.93 23.55 -47.46
CA GLY A 1045 -12.45 23.13 -48.79
C GLY A 1045 -13.52 22.49 -49.70
N ARG A 1046 -13.09 21.75 -50.74
CA ARG A 1046 -13.99 21.02 -51.69
C ARG A 1046 -14.87 19.95 -51.00
N HIS A 1047 -14.55 19.59 -49.75
CA HIS A 1047 -15.25 18.57 -48.98
C HIS A 1047 -16.38 19.15 -48.10
N ALA A 1048 -16.34 20.46 -47.81
CA ALA A 1048 -17.42 21.18 -47.13
C ALA A 1048 -18.74 21.11 -47.91
N ALA A 1049 -18.67 21.09 -49.25
CA ALA A 1049 -19.84 21.00 -50.13
C ALA A 1049 -20.54 19.62 -50.08
N ILE A 1050 -19.92 18.60 -49.48
CA ILE A 1050 -20.43 17.22 -49.47
C ILE A 1050 -20.60 16.67 -48.03
N GLY A 1051 -19.99 17.30 -47.02
CA GLY A 1051 -20.23 16.99 -45.60
C GLY A 1051 -19.76 15.59 -45.17
N TYR A 1052 -18.62 15.11 -45.67
CA TYR A 1052 -18.14 13.77 -45.33
C TYR A 1052 -17.74 13.65 -43.85
N HIS A 1053 -18.15 12.54 -43.25
CA HIS A 1053 -17.68 12.10 -41.93
C HIS A 1053 -16.30 11.45 -42.07
N VAL A 1054 -15.30 11.96 -41.35
CA VAL A 1054 -13.92 11.44 -41.36
C VAL A 1054 -13.43 11.17 -39.94
N PRO A 1055 -12.40 10.33 -39.75
CA PRO A 1055 -11.87 10.01 -38.42
C PRO A 1055 -11.46 11.27 -37.65
N PHE A 1056 -11.89 11.35 -36.40
CA PHE A 1056 -11.44 12.36 -35.45
C PHE A 1056 -10.34 11.79 -34.57
N ILE A 1057 -9.26 12.57 -34.38
CA ILE A 1057 -8.22 12.28 -33.39
C ILE A 1057 -7.98 13.57 -32.60
N PRO A 1058 -8.07 13.56 -31.26
CA PRO A 1058 -7.78 14.72 -30.43
C PRO A 1058 -6.40 15.32 -30.75
N GLY A 1059 -6.30 16.65 -30.74
CA GLY A 1059 -5.06 17.38 -31.06
C GLY A 1059 -4.70 17.43 -32.55
N TYR A 1060 -5.43 16.73 -33.42
CA TYR A 1060 -5.20 16.76 -34.87
C TYR A 1060 -6.21 17.66 -35.60
N ASP A 1061 -5.72 18.50 -36.51
CA ASP A 1061 -6.54 19.39 -37.35
C ASP A 1061 -6.39 19.10 -38.85
N SER A 1062 -7.16 18.14 -39.36
CA SER A 1062 -7.25 17.86 -40.81
C SER A 1062 -7.87 18.96 -41.65
N ASP A 1063 -8.58 19.91 -41.03
CA ASP A 1063 -9.23 21.04 -41.73
C ASP A 1063 -8.33 22.30 -41.73
N SER A 1064 -7.14 22.24 -41.14
CA SER A 1064 -6.14 23.30 -41.24
C SER A 1064 -5.69 23.43 -42.70
N ALA A 1065 -5.56 24.66 -43.21
CA ALA A 1065 -5.12 24.95 -44.58
C ALA A 1065 -3.64 24.61 -44.85
N ASP A 1066 -3.09 23.67 -44.07
CA ASP A 1066 -1.73 23.22 -44.15
C ASP A 1066 -1.61 22.11 -45.19
N GLU A 1067 -0.40 21.95 -45.71
CA GLU A 1067 -0.14 21.14 -46.88
C GLU A 1067 -0.32 19.63 -46.59
N TYR A 1068 -1.53 19.11 -46.72
CA TYR A 1068 -1.82 17.67 -46.68
C TYR A 1068 -1.83 17.06 -48.08
N GLU A 1069 -1.55 15.76 -48.17
CA GLU A 1069 -1.80 15.01 -49.39
C GLU A 1069 -3.31 14.92 -49.70
N PRO A 1070 -3.71 14.80 -50.99
CA PRO A 1070 -5.11 14.65 -51.37
C PRO A 1070 -5.79 13.48 -50.65
N ILE A 1071 -7.08 13.66 -50.33
CA ILE A 1071 -7.87 12.63 -49.65
C ILE A 1071 -8.15 11.44 -50.58
N ASP A 1072 -7.80 10.23 -50.15
CA ASP A 1072 -8.21 8.97 -50.81
C ASP A 1072 -9.57 8.50 -50.28
N ILE A 1073 -10.62 9.21 -50.70
CA ILE A 1073 -12.01 8.93 -50.27
C ILE A 1073 -12.45 7.54 -50.71
N LYS A 1074 -12.00 7.08 -51.89
CA LYS A 1074 -12.42 5.80 -52.45
C LYS A 1074 -11.94 4.65 -51.56
N ARG A 1075 -10.69 4.69 -51.12
CA ARG A 1075 -10.14 3.73 -50.17
C ARG A 1075 -10.79 3.85 -48.80
N GLY A 1076 -10.95 5.06 -48.27
CA GLY A 1076 -11.59 5.26 -46.97
C GLY A 1076 -13.02 4.72 -46.91
N LYS A 1077 -13.80 4.90 -47.99
CA LYS A 1077 -15.15 4.31 -48.12
C LYS A 1077 -15.11 2.79 -48.24
N GLN A 1078 -14.16 2.23 -49.01
CA GLN A 1078 -13.99 0.77 -49.12
C GLN A 1078 -13.63 0.13 -47.77
N GLN A 1079 -12.87 0.83 -46.93
CA GLN A 1079 -12.44 0.36 -45.62
C GLN A 1079 -13.43 0.70 -44.50
N GLY A 1080 -14.48 1.47 -44.77
CA GLY A 1080 -15.47 1.90 -43.78
C GLY A 1080 -14.96 2.96 -42.80
N THR A 1081 -13.81 3.59 -43.06
CA THR A 1081 -13.22 4.63 -42.21
C THR A 1081 -13.70 6.04 -42.57
N VAL A 1082 -14.34 6.20 -43.75
CA VAL A 1082 -14.91 7.46 -44.23
C VAL A 1082 -16.39 7.27 -44.57
N GLY A 1083 -17.23 8.17 -44.06
CA GLY A 1083 -18.68 8.12 -44.18
C GLY A 1083 -19.35 7.35 -43.04
N ILE A 1084 -20.67 7.51 -42.93
CA ILE A 1084 -21.49 6.80 -41.95
C ILE A 1084 -21.65 5.34 -42.41
N SER A 1085 -21.45 4.39 -41.50
CA SER A 1085 -21.61 2.96 -41.82
C SER A 1085 -23.08 2.59 -42.07
N ASN A 1086 -23.35 1.49 -42.79
CA ASN A 1086 -24.73 1.02 -43.03
C ASN A 1086 -25.53 0.82 -41.73
N ALA A 1087 -24.86 0.41 -40.65
CA ALA A 1087 -25.48 0.20 -39.34
C ALA A 1087 -25.92 1.51 -38.65
N GLN A 1088 -25.31 2.62 -39.03
CA GLN A 1088 -25.61 3.94 -38.47
C GLN A 1088 -26.66 4.72 -39.28
N VAL A 1089 -26.99 4.27 -40.50
CA VAL A 1089 -28.01 4.90 -41.34
C VAL A 1089 -29.39 4.69 -40.73
N GLY A 1090 -30.13 5.79 -40.54
CA GLY A 1090 -31.48 5.81 -40.00
C GLY A 1090 -31.56 6.03 -38.48
N LEU A 1091 -30.42 6.02 -37.76
CA LEU A 1091 -30.35 6.34 -36.34
C LEU A 1091 -30.57 7.84 -36.08
N PHE A 1092 -31.09 8.18 -34.91
CA PHE A 1092 -31.20 9.57 -34.47
C PHE A 1092 -29.94 10.00 -33.70
N MET A 1093 -29.54 11.25 -33.88
CA MET A 1093 -28.41 11.89 -33.21
C MET A 1093 -28.89 13.19 -32.59
N LEU A 1094 -28.73 13.31 -31.28
CA LEU A 1094 -28.95 14.52 -30.52
C LEU A 1094 -27.71 15.42 -30.68
N VAL A 1095 -27.89 16.56 -31.34
CA VAL A 1095 -26.86 17.58 -31.58
C VAL A 1095 -27.07 18.72 -30.58
N PRO A 1096 -26.03 19.21 -29.88
CA PRO A 1096 -26.17 20.36 -29.00
C PRO A 1096 -26.56 21.59 -29.83
N GLY A 1097 -27.70 22.21 -29.50
CA GLY A 1097 -28.18 23.43 -30.14
C GLY A 1097 -27.36 24.66 -29.74
N ALA A 1098 -27.41 25.70 -30.57
CA ALA A 1098 -26.74 26.97 -30.28
C ALA A 1098 -27.47 27.79 -29.18
N GLU A 1099 -28.74 27.49 -28.91
CA GLU A 1099 -29.63 28.22 -27.97
C GLU A 1099 -30.33 27.22 -27.01
N GLU A 1100 -29.53 26.47 -26.26
CA GLU A 1100 -29.89 25.56 -25.15
C GLU A 1100 -30.76 24.33 -25.43
N GLU A 1101 -31.61 24.29 -26.46
CA GLU A 1101 -32.36 23.07 -26.81
C GLU A 1101 -31.59 22.15 -27.78
N PRO A 1102 -31.33 20.88 -27.42
CA PRO A 1102 -30.67 19.94 -28.31
C PRO A 1102 -31.56 19.51 -29.49
N GLN A 1103 -31.02 19.52 -30.71
CA GLN A 1103 -31.74 19.14 -31.93
C GLN A 1103 -31.56 17.65 -32.27
N LEU A 1104 -32.66 16.96 -32.55
CA LEU A 1104 -32.65 15.57 -32.97
C LEU A 1104 -32.50 15.48 -34.51
N VAL A 1105 -31.40 14.90 -34.99
CA VAL A 1105 -31.08 14.75 -36.41
C VAL A 1105 -31.00 13.28 -36.79
N ARG A 1106 -31.72 12.85 -37.82
CA ARG A 1106 -31.59 11.49 -38.36
C ARG A 1106 -30.35 11.37 -39.25
N LEU A 1107 -29.50 10.39 -38.98
CA LEU A 1107 -28.29 10.11 -39.75
C LEU A 1107 -28.66 9.46 -41.08
N ASN A 1108 -28.31 10.11 -42.19
CA ASN A 1108 -28.53 9.59 -43.53
C ASN A 1108 -27.18 9.48 -44.26
N LYS A 1109 -27.07 8.51 -45.16
CA LYS A 1109 -25.85 8.24 -45.93
C LYS A 1109 -25.42 9.40 -46.83
N GLU A 1110 -26.37 10.25 -47.19
CA GLU A 1110 -26.18 11.44 -48.02
C GLU A 1110 -27.18 12.52 -47.55
N LYS A 1111 -26.68 13.69 -47.10
CA LYS A 1111 -27.43 14.94 -47.26
C LYS A 1111 -26.98 15.52 -48.60
N LYS A 1112 -27.91 15.64 -49.56
CA LYS A 1112 -27.72 16.58 -50.67
C LYS A 1112 -27.97 17.99 -50.16
#